data_AF-A0A926H6X9-F1
#
_entry.id   AF-A0A926H6X9-F1
#
_cell.length_a   1.000
_cell.length_b   1.000
_cell.length_c   1.000
_cell.angle_alpha   90.00
_cell.angle_beta   90.00
_cell.angle_gamma   90.00
#
_symmetry.space_group_name_H-M   'P 1'
#
loop_
_entity.id
_entity.type
_entity.pdbx_description
1 polymer ?
#
loop_
_entity_poly.entity_id
_entity_poly.type
_entity_poly.pdbx_seq_one_letter_code
_entity_poly.pdbx_strand_id
1 'polypeptide(L)'
;MTATQDVITEELAADEQRPTRIPRATYRLQFNSGFTFGQARAIVAYLDALGVSDLYASPLFRASPDSTHGYDIANHNQINPVLGGEAEFDALAAELNARNMGLLLDTVPNHMGIGEPSNEWWMDVLENGPSSIYAPYFDIDWQPVTRELENKVLLPILGQQFGRVLEQGELRLTYEHGMFFLDYYDHRLPVNPRSYRLILQHELEALRTQLDEATPDLLEYESILTGLSNLPMRTETEPARVAERNREKEILKRRLDTLASGSEPVQAAIAEAVRQINGTPGQPRSFDLLEQLVDWQAYRLTYWRVAAEEINYRRFFDVNDLAAIRMEREDVFLATHKLLMQLFAQGKLSGIRLDHTDGLYDPAGYFARLQQAFAEANSEIQNPALSPQPSALSPQPSALPARPLYLLTEKILARGEPIPPEWAIYGTTGYDFLNAANSVFVDTAAERRFSEIYSDFVGRRMDFDELTYQTRRQIMRVSLASELLVLATALNRVAERTRYYRDFTLNSLREALREVIACFPVYRTYTVAASDTVGERDRQVIEQTVARSRRRNPAAEPSIYEFIRDVLLLRYPDHAGEADRAEQREFVMRFQQLTGPVMAKGLEDTAFYIYNRLISLNEVGGEPRHFGGSVAAFHRQNSERLRDWPHAMLCSSTHDTKRSEDVRARINLLSEVPEQWRTLLTRLARLNQRKKTEIEGVRAPDRNDEYLLYQTVLGTLPLDTPHGAALDEYVARIQAYMAKAIREAKVHTSWLNQNTQYNEATA
;
A
#
# COMPACT_ATOMS: atom_id res chain seq x y z
N MET A 1 -35.09 -10.98 -64.04
CA MET A 1 -34.73 -9.55 -64.19
C MET A 1 -35.58 -8.78 -63.21
N THR A 2 -35.11 -8.11 -62.16
CA THR A 2 -33.78 -7.90 -61.53
C THR A 2 -34.10 -6.87 -60.44
N ALA A 3 -34.04 -7.24 -59.16
CA ALA A 3 -33.95 -6.32 -58.01
C ALA A 3 -34.12 -7.12 -56.70
N THR A 4 -33.12 -7.93 -56.33
CA THR A 4 -32.99 -8.49 -54.96
C THR A 4 -31.59 -9.09 -54.84
N GLN A 5 -30.56 -8.24 -54.85
CA GLN A 5 -29.19 -8.70 -54.56
C GLN A 5 -28.22 -7.66 -53.98
N ASP A 6 -28.69 -6.44 -53.63
CA ASP A 6 -27.78 -5.37 -53.16
C ASP A 6 -28.11 -4.86 -51.73
N VAL A 7 -28.67 -5.69 -50.84
CA VAL A 7 -28.90 -5.30 -49.43
C VAL A 7 -28.34 -6.32 -48.43
N ILE A 8 -27.49 -7.26 -48.87
CA ILE A 8 -26.90 -8.29 -47.99
C ILE A 8 -25.37 -8.15 -47.86
N THR A 9 -24.76 -7.09 -48.39
CA THR A 9 -23.30 -6.90 -48.37
C THR A 9 -22.81 -5.61 -47.73
N GLU A 10 -23.63 -4.93 -46.93
CA GLU A 10 -23.19 -3.77 -46.11
C GLU A 10 -23.25 -4.01 -44.60
N GLU A 11 -23.48 -5.25 -44.16
CA GLU A 11 -23.50 -5.64 -42.73
C GLU A 11 -22.35 -6.60 -42.35
N LEU A 12 -21.25 -6.58 -43.11
CA LEU A 12 -20.04 -7.41 -42.90
C LEU A 12 -18.74 -6.59 -42.79
N ALA A 13 -18.84 -5.33 -42.35
CA ALA A 13 -17.68 -4.52 -41.95
C ALA A 13 -17.86 -3.89 -40.56
N ALA A 14 -18.62 -4.55 -39.68
CA ALA A 14 -18.60 -4.25 -38.26
C ALA A 14 -17.37 -4.94 -37.64
N ASP A 15 -16.31 -4.15 -37.51
CA ASP A 15 -15.17 -4.29 -36.58
C ASP A 15 -15.10 -5.64 -35.83
N GLU A 16 -14.22 -6.55 -36.27
CA GLU A 16 -13.93 -7.83 -35.59
C GLU A 16 -13.18 -7.62 -34.26
N GLN A 17 -13.71 -6.78 -33.36
CA GLN A 17 -13.26 -6.72 -31.97
C GLN A 17 -13.79 -7.96 -31.25
N ARG A 18 -12.89 -8.80 -30.70
CA ARG A 18 -13.29 -9.90 -29.83
C ARG A 18 -14.13 -9.33 -28.68
N PRO A 19 -15.34 -9.86 -28.41
CA PRO A 19 -16.15 -9.37 -27.30
C PRO A 19 -15.39 -9.54 -25.97
N THR A 20 -15.44 -8.52 -25.11
CA THR A 20 -14.79 -8.53 -23.79
C THR A 20 -15.18 -9.79 -23.01
N ARG A 21 -14.20 -10.57 -22.56
CA ARG A 21 -14.45 -11.76 -21.73
C ARG A 21 -14.88 -11.33 -20.34
N ILE A 22 -16.13 -11.63 -19.98
CA ILE A 22 -16.66 -11.41 -18.64
C ILE A 22 -16.71 -12.76 -17.91
N PRO A 23 -15.98 -12.92 -16.79
CA PRO A 23 -16.02 -14.15 -16.00
C PRO A 23 -17.43 -14.46 -15.48
N ARG A 24 -17.81 -15.75 -15.50
CA ARG A 24 -19.02 -16.25 -14.84
C ARG A 24 -18.77 -16.64 -13.39
N ALA A 25 -17.59 -17.20 -13.12
CA ALA A 25 -17.16 -17.61 -11.80
C ALA A 25 -15.63 -17.53 -11.73
N THR A 26 -15.12 -16.82 -10.71
CA THR A 26 -13.70 -16.69 -10.47
C THR A 26 -13.27 -17.56 -9.29
N TYR A 27 -12.05 -18.12 -9.36
CA TYR A 27 -11.45 -18.86 -8.24
C TYR A 27 -10.12 -18.25 -7.85
N ARG A 28 -10.04 -17.68 -6.65
CA ARG A 28 -8.82 -17.00 -6.17
C ARG A 28 -7.75 -18.02 -5.79
N LEU A 29 -6.56 -17.91 -6.39
CA LEU A 29 -5.37 -18.67 -6.00
C LEU A 29 -4.31 -17.71 -5.43
N GLN A 30 -3.75 -18.12 -4.28
CA GLN A 30 -2.65 -17.42 -3.61
C GLN A 30 -1.32 -18.06 -4.04
N PHE A 31 -0.62 -17.42 -4.97
CA PHE A 31 0.69 -17.87 -5.42
C PHE A 31 1.79 -17.49 -4.42
N ASN A 32 2.66 -18.46 -4.11
CA ASN A 32 3.86 -18.29 -3.28
C ASN A 32 4.81 -19.48 -3.52
N SER A 33 5.93 -19.54 -2.80
CA SER A 33 6.90 -20.63 -2.90
C SER A 33 6.31 -22.02 -2.58
N GLY A 34 5.24 -22.09 -1.79
CA GLY A 34 4.51 -23.32 -1.48
C GLY A 34 3.38 -23.69 -2.47
N PHE A 35 2.95 -22.74 -3.31
CA PHE A 35 1.92 -22.94 -4.33
C PHE A 35 2.25 -22.13 -5.61
N THR A 36 2.98 -22.75 -6.51
CA THR A 36 3.59 -22.20 -7.74
C THR A 36 2.70 -22.39 -8.98
N PHE A 37 3.12 -21.87 -10.14
CA PHE A 37 2.43 -22.09 -11.42
C PHE A 37 2.28 -23.57 -11.77
N GLY A 38 3.30 -24.38 -11.49
CA GLY A 38 3.24 -25.82 -11.73
C GLY A 38 2.15 -26.52 -10.90
N GLN A 39 1.98 -26.12 -9.64
CA GLN A 39 0.93 -26.65 -8.77
C GLN A 39 -0.46 -26.14 -9.16
N ALA A 40 -0.58 -24.87 -9.56
CA ALA A 40 -1.83 -24.34 -10.10
C ALA A 40 -2.24 -25.08 -11.39
N ARG A 41 -1.30 -25.35 -12.30
CA ARG A 41 -1.55 -26.10 -13.54
C ARG A 41 -2.12 -27.49 -13.24
N ALA A 42 -1.61 -28.17 -12.21
CA ALA A 42 -2.06 -29.50 -11.82
C ALA A 42 -3.54 -29.56 -11.36
N ILE A 43 -4.10 -28.44 -10.90
CA ILE A 43 -5.50 -28.38 -10.44
C ILE A 43 -6.46 -27.76 -11.47
N VAL A 44 -5.99 -27.30 -12.64
CA VAL A 44 -6.86 -26.65 -13.64
C VAL A 44 -8.00 -27.58 -14.07
N ALA A 45 -7.73 -28.88 -14.29
CA ALA A 45 -8.76 -29.85 -14.63
C ALA A 45 -9.85 -29.98 -13.55
N TYR A 46 -9.46 -29.85 -12.27
CA TYR A 46 -10.41 -29.84 -11.15
C TYR A 46 -11.25 -28.55 -11.15
N LEU A 47 -10.63 -27.39 -11.38
CA LEU A 47 -11.33 -26.09 -11.43
C LEU A 47 -12.34 -26.02 -12.59
N ASP A 48 -11.97 -26.54 -13.75
CA ASP A 48 -12.84 -26.70 -14.91
C ASP A 48 -14.06 -27.58 -14.58
N ALA A 49 -13.82 -28.76 -13.97
CA ALA A 49 -14.89 -29.66 -13.51
C ALA A 49 -15.79 -29.04 -12.43
N LEU A 50 -15.25 -28.16 -11.58
CA LEU A 50 -16.00 -27.39 -10.59
C LEU A 50 -16.91 -26.31 -11.23
N GLY A 51 -16.65 -25.94 -12.49
CA GLY A 51 -17.40 -24.92 -13.23
C GLY A 51 -16.82 -23.51 -13.15
N VAL A 52 -15.57 -23.37 -12.70
CA VAL A 52 -14.84 -22.09 -12.69
C VAL A 52 -14.59 -21.65 -14.12
N SER A 53 -14.89 -20.39 -14.46
CA SER A 53 -14.61 -19.86 -15.79
C SER A 53 -13.23 -19.19 -15.88
N ASP A 54 -12.78 -18.56 -14.81
CA ASP A 54 -11.54 -17.79 -14.81
C ASP A 54 -10.78 -18.00 -13.51
N LEU A 55 -9.49 -18.27 -13.62
CA LEU A 55 -8.56 -18.31 -12.48
C LEU A 55 -8.30 -16.86 -12.07
N TYR A 56 -8.53 -16.53 -10.80
CA TYR A 56 -8.18 -15.23 -10.23
C TYR A 56 -6.83 -15.35 -9.52
N ALA A 57 -5.78 -14.88 -10.17
CA ALA A 57 -4.41 -14.99 -9.68
C ALA A 57 -4.08 -13.85 -8.72
N SER A 58 -3.39 -14.13 -7.61
CA SER A 58 -2.62 -13.12 -6.87
C SER A 58 -1.53 -12.49 -7.75
N PRO A 59 -0.87 -11.39 -7.32
CA PRO A 59 0.17 -10.75 -8.13
C PRO A 59 1.26 -11.73 -8.58
N LEU A 60 1.68 -11.60 -9.84
CA LEU A 60 2.61 -12.53 -10.51
C LEU A 60 3.98 -11.93 -10.81
N PHE A 61 4.12 -10.61 -10.68
CA PHE A 61 5.38 -9.92 -10.94
C PHE A 61 6.36 -10.11 -9.78
N ARG A 62 7.65 -9.96 -10.05
CA ARG A 62 8.72 -10.22 -9.10
C ARG A 62 8.54 -9.34 -7.85
N ALA A 63 8.40 -10.01 -6.71
CA ALA A 63 8.35 -9.45 -5.36
C ALA A 63 9.60 -9.90 -4.56
N SER A 64 9.64 -9.66 -3.25
CA SER A 64 10.66 -10.29 -2.39
C SER A 64 10.65 -11.82 -2.58
N PRO A 65 11.82 -12.49 -2.55
CA PRO A 65 11.91 -13.95 -2.57
C PRO A 65 11.13 -14.63 -1.44
N ASP A 66 11.03 -13.98 -0.27
CA ASP A 66 10.32 -14.49 0.90
C ASP A 66 8.84 -14.07 0.93
N SER A 67 8.38 -13.32 -0.07
CA SER A 67 7.00 -12.89 -0.18
C SER A 67 6.04 -14.08 -0.28
N THR A 68 5.06 -14.12 0.62
CA THR A 68 3.99 -15.13 0.61
C THR A 68 2.74 -14.65 -0.14
N HIS A 69 2.75 -13.43 -0.67
CA HIS A 69 1.54 -12.77 -1.20
C HIS A 69 1.77 -11.98 -2.50
N GLY A 70 2.97 -11.48 -2.77
CA GLY A 70 3.35 -10.79 -4.02
C GLY A 70 2.95 -9.31 -4.14
N TYR A 71 2.48 -8.68 -3.06
CA TYR A 71 2.04 -7.26 -3.07
C TYR A 71 3.22 -6.27 -2.99
N ASP A 72 4.35 -6.74 -2.49
CA ASP A 72 5.64 -6.06 -2.38
C ASP A 72 6.44 -6.14 -3.70
N ILE A 73 5.81 -5.75 -4.81
CA ILE A 73 6.41 -5.84 -6.14
C ILE A 73 7.73 -5.06 -6.18
N ALA A 74 8.83 -5.74 -6.50
CA ALA A 74 10.15 -5.17 -6.68
C ALA A 74 10.46 -4.87 -8.17
N ASN A 75 9.82 -5.59 -9.11
CA ASN A 75 9.97 -5.35 -10.54
C ASN A 75 8.69 -5.72 -11.32
N HIS A 76 8.03 -4.71 -11.88
CA HIS A 76 6.81 -4.87 -12.70
C HIS A 76 7.04 -5.54 -14.06
N ASN A 77 8.29 -5.65 -14.52
CA ASN A 77 8.66 -6.12 -15.85
C ASN A 77 9.31 -7.52 -15.82
N GLN A 78 9.08 -8.29 -14.76
CA GLN A 78 9.59 -9.66 -14.64
C GLN A 78 8.55 -10.55 -13.95
N ILE A 79 8.21 -11.68 -14.54
CA ILE A 79 7.42 -12.73 -13.86
C ILE A 79 8.25 -13.30 -12.71
N ASN A 80 7.64 -13.47 -11.54
CA ASN A 80 8.34 -13.89 -10.34
C ASN A 80 9.01 -15.27 -10.52
N PRO A 81 10.35 -15.36 -10.46
CA PRO A 81 11.06 -16.63 -10.59
C PRO A 81 10.70 -17.65 -9.51
N VAL A 82 10.35 -17.21 -8.30
CA VAL A 82 9.94 -18.08 -7.18
C VAL A 82 8.65 -18.84 -7.50
N LEU A 83 7.79 -18.30 -8.36
CA LEU A 83 6.54 -18.94 -8.78
C LEU A 83 6.73 -19.95 -9.93
N GLY A 84 7.95 -20.10 -10.45
CA GLY A 84 8.29 -20.94 -11.60
C GLY A 84 8.72 -20.16 -12.85
N GLY A 85 8.68 -18.82 -12.81
CA GLY A 85 9.12 -17.96 -13.91
C GLY A 85 8.22 -18.03 -15.16
N GLU A 86 8.70 -17.45 -16.25
CA GLU A 86 7.93 -17.28 -17.49
C GLU A 86 7.52 -18.61 -18.13
N ALA A 87 8.40 -19.62 -18.15
CA ALA A 87 8.13 -20.89 -18.80
C ALA A 87 6.96 -21.66 -18.16
N GLU A 88 6.89 -21.71 -16.82
CA GLU A 88 5.78 -22.36 -16.11
C GLU A 88 4.50 -21.51 -16.17
N PHE A 89 4.62 -20.18 -16.18
CA PHE A 89 3.47 -19.30 -16.41
C PHE A 89 2.83 -19.54 -17.79
N ASP A 90 3.67 -19.65 -18.83
CA ASP A 90 3.22 -19.91 -20.19
C ASP A 90 2.52 -21.27 -20.30
N ALA A 91 3.04 -22.28 -19.60
CA ALA A 91 2.41 -23.59 -19.53
C ALA A 91 1.06 -23.57 -18.80
N LEU A 92 0.94 -22.78 -17.71
CA LEU A 92 -0.34 -22.57 -17.02
C LEU A 92 -1.35 -21.86 -17.92
N ALA A 93 -0.95 -20.77 -18.58
CA ALA A 93 -1.80 -20.03 -19.50
C ALA A 93 -2.29 -20.89 -20.67
N ALA A 94 -1.43 -21.76 -21.21
CA ALA A 94 -1.81 -22.71 -22.26
C ALA A 94 -2.84 -23.74 -21.77
N GLU A 95 -2.69 -24.29 -20.55
CA GLU A 95 -3.66 -25.25 -19.98
C GLU A 95 -5.03 -24.60 -19.71
N LEU A 96 -5.05 -23.36 -19.22
CA LEU A 96 -6.29 -22.59 -19.06
C LEU A 96 -6.97 -22.36 -20.41
N ASN A 97 -6.22 -21.90 -21.41
CA ASN A 97 -6.73 -21.66 -22.76
C ASN A 97 -7.26 -22.94 -23.43
N ALA A 98 -6.61 -24.09 -23.24
CA ALA A 98 -7.07 -25.38 -23.75
C ALA A 98 -8.45 -25.80 -23.22
N ARG A 99 -8.88 -25.24 -22.08
CA ARG A 99 -10.18 -25.46 -21.43
C ARG A 99 -11.13 -24.26 -21.56
N ASN A 100 -10.78 -23.27 -22.37
CA ASN A 100 -11.53 -22.02 -22.50
C ASN A 100 -11.72 -21.28 -21.15
N MET A 101 -10.76 -21.46 -20.24
CA MET A 101 -10.67 -20.71 -18.99
C MET A 101 -9.81 -19.47 -19.19
N GLY A 102 -10.18 -18.36 -18.54
CA GLY A 102 -9.37 -17.14 -18.55
C GLY A 102 -8.56 -16.96 -17.27
N LEU A 103 -7.76 -15.89 -17.23
CA LEU A 103 -6.95 -15.52 -16.08
C LEU A 103 -7.20 -14.05 -15.75
N LEU A 104 -7.81 -13.81 -14.59
CA LEU A 104 -7.98 -12.51 -13.97
C LEU A 104 -6.76 -12.24 -13.08
N LEU A 105 -5.93 -11.26 -13.46
CA LEU A 105 -4.71 -10.96 -12.71
C LEU A 105 -4.94 -9.86 -11.67
N ASP A 106 -4.49 -10.08 -10.45
CA ASP A 106 -4.35 -9.04 -9.44
C ASP A 106 -3.10 -8.18 -9.70
N THR A 107 -3.27 -6.85 -9.76
CA THR A 107 -2.18 -5.91 -10.02
C THR A 107 -2.10 -4.84 -8.94
N VAL A 108 -0.89 -4.36 -8.68
CA VAL A 108 -0.58 -3.44 -7.57
C VAL A 108 -0.04 -2.12 -8.12
N PRO A 109 -0.89 -1.13 -8.42
CA PRO A 109 -0.46 0.12 -9.03
C PRO A 109 -0.02 1.19 -8.01
N ASN A 110 -0.38 1.06 -6.74
CA ASN A 110 -0.15 2.16 -5.79
C ASN A 110 1.30 2.23 -5.29
N HIS A 111 1.99 1.09 -5.17
CA HIS A 111 3.24 0.99 -4.43
C HIS A 111 4.15 -0.14 -4.93
N MET A 112 5.41 -0.11 -4.50
CA MET A 112 6.42 -1.15 -4.72
C MET A 112 7.08 -1.56 -3.40
N GLY A 113 7.57 -2.80 -3.34
CA GLY A 113 8.38 -3.32 -2.24
C GLY A 113 9.78 -2.69 -2.24
N ILE A 114 10.19 -2.15 -1.09
CA ILE A 114 11.49 -1.49 -0.87
C ILE A 114 12.26 -2.03 0.35
N GLY A 115 11.73 -3.04 1.04
CA GLY A 115 12.37 -3.65 2.22
C GLY A 115 13.64 -4.42 1.90
N GLU A 116 13.81 -4.85 0.64
CA GLU A 116 14.96 -5.61 0.16
C GLU A 116 15.67 -4.91 -1.01
N PRO A 117 16.98 -5.18 -1.21
CA PRO A 117 17.77 -4.59 -2.29
C PRO A 117 17.37 -5.06 -3.70
N SER A 118 16.32 -5.88 -3.82
CA SER A 118 15.80 -6.38 -5.10
C SER A 118 15.13 -5.31 -5.97
N ASN A 119 14.73 -4.16 -5.39
CA ASN A 119 14.11 -3.07 -6.13
C ASN A 119 15.16 -2.12 -6.72
N GLU A 120 15.51 -2.35 -7.99
CA GLU A 120 16.54 -1.59 -8.71
C GLU A 120 16.23 -0.09 -8.78
N TRP A 121 14.95 0.29 -8.91
CA TRP A 121 14.54 1.69 -8.98
C TRP A 121 14.77 2.40 -7.64
N TRP A 122 14.39 1.75 -6.55
CA TRP A 122 14.60 2.29 -5.20
C TRP A 122 16.09 2.36 -4.87
N MET A 123 16.86 1.34 -5.21
CA MET A 123 18.32 1.34 -5.01
C MET A 123 19.01 2.46 -5.78
N ASP A 124 18.59 2.75 -7.00
CA ASP A 124 19.10 3.90 -7.76
C ASP A 124 18.75 5.25 -7.09
N VAL A 125 17.55 5.37 -6.51
CA VAL A 125 17.14 6.54 -5.70
C VAL A 125 18.00 6.68 -4.45
N LEU A 126 18.27 5.59 -3.71
CA LEU A 126 19.13 5.64 -2.52
C LEU A 126 20.58 5.99 -2.87
N GLU A 127 21.06 5.61 -4.05
CA GLU A 127 22.41 5.95 -4.51
C GLU A 127 22.52 7.41 -5.00
N ASN A 128 21.49 7.92 -5.68
CA ASN A 128 21.56 9.16 -6.46
C ASN A 128 20.65 10.28 -5.98
N GLY A 129 19.80 10.04 -4.99
CA GLY A 129 18.88 11.04 -4.45
C GLY A 129 18.00 11.69 -5.52
N PRO A 130 17.77 13.01 -5.44
CA PRO A 130 17.03 13.75 -6.48
C PRO A 130 17.56 13.60 -7.91
N SER A 131 18.83 13.22 -8.09
CA SER A 131 19.42 12.99 -9.42
C SER A 131 19.21 11.57 -9.98
N SER A 132 18.44 10.72 -9.30
CA SER A 132 18.00 9.44 -9.86
C SER A 132 16.98 9.67 -10.99
N ILE A 133 17.05 8.88 -12.06
CA ILE A 133 16.00 8.88 -13.10
C ILE A 133 14.66 8.36 -12.56
N TYR A 134 14.69 7.61 -11.47
CA TYR A 134 13.53 7.07 -10.78
C TYR A 134 13.09 7.91 -9.58
N ALA A 135 13.81 8.99 -9.22
CA ALA A 135 13.36 9.90 -8.15
C ALA A 135 11.93 10.45 -8.39
N PRO A 136 11.52 10.78 -9.63
CA PRO A 136 10.14 11.19 -9.92
C PRO A 136 9.12 10.05 -9.91
N TYR A 137 9.55 8.78 -9.84
CA TYR A 137 8.64 7.62 -9.87
C TYR A 137 8.01 7.38 -8.51
N PHE A 138 8.74 7.67 -7.43
CA PHE A 138 8.26 7.54 -6.06
C PHE A 138 7.72 8.88 -5.54
N ASP A 139 6.77 8.81 -4.62
CA ASP A 139 6.20 10.00 -3.96
C ASP A 139 7.02 10.35 -2.71
N ILE A 140 8.14 11.06 -2.93
CA ILE A 140 9.10 11.50 -1.91
C ILE A 140 9.00 13.02 -1.72
N ASP A 141 8.84 13.46 -0.48
CA ASP A 141 9.03 14.84 -0.08
C ASP A 141 10.53 15.11 0.14
N TRP A 142 11.17 15.67 -0.90
CA TRP A 142 12.58 16.03 -0.90
C TRP A 142 12.90 17.31 -0.10
N GLN A 143 11.88 18.08 0.29
CA GLN A 143 12.03 19.32 1.06
C GLN A 143 11.10 19.31 2.29
N PRO A 144 11.24 18.31 3.17
CA PRO A 144 10.40 18.21 4.36
C PRO A 144 10.73 19.33 5.36
N VAL A 145 9.85 19.53 6.34
CA VAL A 145 10.04 20.54 7.41
C VAL A 145 11.36 20.32 8.17
N THR A 146 11.77 19.06 8.33
CA THR A 146 13.04 18.68 8.96
C THR A 146 14.22 18.94 8.03
N ARG A 147 14.99 20.00 8.30
CA ARG A 147 16.13 20.42 7.46
C ARG A 147 17.20 19.33 7.25
N GLU A 148 17.41 18.46 8.24
CA GLU A 148 18.37 17.35 8.14
C GLU A 148 17.98 16.31 7.07
N LEU A 149 16.72 16.29 6.65
CA LEU A 149 16.18 15.42 5.60
C LEU A 149 16.11 16.09 4.23
N GLU A 150 16.57 17.34 4.09
CA GLU A 150 16.58 18.01 2.80
C GLU A 150 17.40 17.20 1.78
N ASN A 151 16.75 16.86 0.66
CA ASN A 151 17.29 16.00 -0.39
C ASN A 151 17.77 14.62 0.11
N LYS A 152 17.19 14.08 1.18
CA LYS A 152 17.47 12.74 1.70
C LYS A 152 16.18 11.95 1.91
N VAL A 153 16.27 10.62 1.80
CA VAL A 153 15.19 9.68 2.17
C VAL A 153 15.42 9.18 3.60
N LEU A 154 14.41 9.25 4.47
CA LEU A 154 14.51 8.65 5.80
C LEU A 154 14.32 7.13 5.72
N LEU A 155 15.28 6.35 6.24
CA LEU A 155 15.21 4.89 6.32
C LEU A 155 15.18 4.44 7.80
N PRO A 156 14.00 4.12 8.36
CA PRO A 156 13.85 3.72 9.74
C PRO A 156 14.09 2.21 9.93
N ILE A 157 15.30 1.76 9.62
CA ILE A 157 15.68 0.33 9.62
C ILE A 157 16.56 -0.07 10.81
N LEU A 158 17.09 0.89 11.58
CA LEU A 158 18.01 0.58 12.66
C LEU A 158 17.28 -0.03 13.86
N GLY A 159 17.85 -1.07 14.46
CA GLY A 159 17.34 -1.71 15.68
C GLY A 159 17.56 -0.90 16.97
N GLN A 160 18.46 0.08 16.94
CA GLN A 160 18.76 1.00 18.06
C GLN A 160 19.06 2.42 17.54
N GLN A 161 19.41 3.33 18.46
CA GLN A 161 19.90 4.67 18.11
C GLN A 161 21.18 4.60 17.27
N PHE A 162 21.30 5.49 16.27
CA PHE A 162 22.39 5.52 15.30
C PHE A 162 23.78 5.39 15.92
N GLY A 163 24.12 6.22 16.92
CA GLY A 163 25.44 6.17 17.55
C GLY A 163 25.78 4.83 18.20
N ARG A 164 24.78 4.11 18.75
CA ARG A 164 25.01 2.76 19.30
C ARG A 164 25.28 1.74 18.21
N VAL A 165 24.49 1.76 17.15
CA VAL A 165 24.67 0.88 15.97
C VAL A 165 26.04 1.09 15.36
N LEU A 166 26.44 2.35 15.20
CA LEU A 166 27.73 2.75 14.65
C LEU A 166 28.88 2.24 15.54
N GLU A 167 28.90 2.61 16.82
CA GLU A 167 30.01 2.29 17.74
C GLU A 167 30.11 0.79 18.10
N GLN A 168 29.04 0.01 17.89
CA GLN A 168 29.03 -1.45 18.02
C GLN A 168 29.60 -2.15 16.77
N GLY A 169 29.87 -1.42 15.68
CA GLY A 169 30.37 -1.98 14.42
C GLY A 169 29.33 -2.86 13.71
N GLU A 170 28.04 -2.59 13.93
CA GLU A 170 26.93 -3.27 13.25
C GLU A 170 26.71 -2.73 11.83
N LEU A 171 26.97 -1.43 11.62
CA LEU A 171 26.96 -0.80 10.30
C LEU A 171 28.36 -0.91 9.68
N ARG A 172 28.47 -1.48 8.48
CA ARG A 172 29.76 -1.75 7.84
C ARG A 172 29.81 -1.29 6.40
N LEU A 173 30.85 -0.57 6.04
CA LEU A 173 31.25 -0.32 4.67
C LEU A 173 31.85 -1.59 4.07
N THR A 174 31.41 -1.97 2.88
CA THR A 174 31.97 -3.08 2.08
C THR A 174 32.22 -2.63 0.64
N TYR A 175 33.11 -3.35 -0.05
CA TYR A 175 33.46 -3.12 -1.46
C TYR A 175 33.22 -4.40 -2.26
N GLU A 176 32.52 -4.28 -3.38
CA GLU A 176 32.25 -5.39 -4.30
C GLU A 176 32.07 -4.86 -5.73
N HIS A 177 32.78 -5.44 -6.70
CA HIS A 177 32.63 -5.17 -8.13
C HIS A 177 32.61 -3.67 -8.51
N GLY A 178 33.60 -2.90 -8.02
CA GLY A 178 33.70 -1.46 -8.30
C GLY A 178 32.71 -0.57 -7.54
N MET A 179 31.93 -1.14 -6.61
CA MET A 179 30.90 -0.45 -5.84
C MET A 179 31.16 -0.57 -4.34
N PHE A 180 30.71 0.45 -3.59
CA PHE A 180 30.71 0.43 -2.14
C PHE A 180 29.28 0.33 -1.60
N PHE A 181 29.11 -0.40 -0.50
CA PHE A 181 27.83 -0.60 0.16
C PHE A 181 27.95 -0.35 1.66
N LEU A 182 26.84 0.08 2.27
CA LEU A 182 26.64 0.06 3.71
C LEU A 182 25.76 -1.13 4.06
N ASP A 183 26.33 -2.10 4.76
CA ASP A 183 25.66 -3.31 5.21
C ASP A 183 25.22 -3.15 6.67
N TYR A 184 23.97 -3.49 6.95
CA TYR A 184 23.37 -3.54 8.28
C TYR A 184 22.46 -4.77 8.38
N TYR A 185 22.99 -5.85 8.96
CA TYR A 185 22.33 -7.17 8.95
C TYR A 185 21.96 -7.57 7.52
N ASP A 186 20.67 -7.78 7.23
CA ASP A 186 20.17 -8.18 5.91
C ASP A 186 19.99 -6.98 4.94
N HIS A 187 20.15 -5.75 5.43
CA HIS A 187 20.07 -4.56 4.59
C HIS A 187 21.41 -4.24 3.95
N ARG A 188 21.38 -4.04 2.63
CA ARG A 188 22.53 -3.64 1.82
C ARG A 188 22.20 -2.36 1.06
N LEU A 189 22.84 -1.25 1.43
CA LEU A 189 22.51 0.08 0.91
C LEU A 189 23.63 0.59 0.01
N PRO A 190 23.32 1.24 -1.13
CA PRO A 190 24.34 1.72 -2.04
C PRO A 190 25.02 2.97 -1.48
N VAL A 191 26.31 3.12 -1.72
CA VAL A 191 27.04 4.35 -1.40
C VAL A 191 27.05 5.25 -2.64
N ASN A 192 26.76 6.54 -2.43
CA ASN A 192 26.80 7.58 -3.45
C ASN A 192 28.18 7.61 -4.13
N PRO A 193 28.29 7.41 -5.46
CA PRO A 193 29.56 7.35 -6.17
C PRO A 193 30.46 8.57 -5.95
N ARG A 194 29.89 9.77 -5.83
CA ARG A 194 30.69 10.98 -5.57
C ARG A 194 31.37 10.96 -4.20
N SER A 195 30.80 10.24 -3.23
CA SER A 195 31.39 10.05 -1.90
C SER A 195 32.50 8.99 -1.87
N TYR A 196 32.70 8.20 -2.94
CA TYR A 196 33.82 7.24 -3.02
C TYR A 196 35.16 7.93 -2.88
N ARG A 197 35.26 9.21 -3.25
CA ARG A 197 36.46 10.02 -3.01
C ARG A 197 36.87 10.06 -1.54
N LEU A 198 35.93 10.04 -0.59
CA LEU A 198 36.23 10.05 0.85
C LEU A 198 36.89 8.73 1.28
N ILE A 199 36.60 7.65 0.57
CA ILE A 199 37.18 6.33 0.80
C ILE A 199 38.55 6.25 0.11
N LEU A 200 38.58 6.50 -1.19
CA LEU A 200 39.73 6.30 -2.05
C LEU A 200 40.86 7.33 -1.81
N GLN A 201 40.55 8.54 -1.33
CA GLN A 201 41.59 9.53 -0.99
C GLN A 201 42.37 9.15 0.27
N HIS A 202 41.81 8.32 1.15
CA HIS A 202 42.42 8.01 2.45
C HIS A 202 43.77 7.30 2.29
N GLU A 203 43.86 6.36 1.35
CA GLU A 203 45.06 5.55 1.09
C GLU A 203 45.88 6.04 -0.11
N LEU A 204 45.55 7.21 -0.69
CA LEU A 204 46.22 7.71 -1.89
C LEU A 204 47.72 7.97 -1.65
N GLU A 205 48.09 8.57 -0.53
CA GLU A 205 49.51 8.86 -0.22
C GLU A 205 50.31 7.58 0.06
N ALA A 206 49.68 6.59 0.70
CA ALA A 206 50.28 5.27 0.88
C ALA A 206 50.49 4.57 -0.47
N LEU A 207 49.51 4.65 -1.37
CA LEU A 207 49.59 4.09 -2.72
C LEU A 207 50.67 4.77 -3.57
N ARG A 208 50.80 6.12 -3.50
CA ARG A 208 51.89 6.89 -4.14
C ARG A 208 53.28 6.52 -3.65
N THR A 209 53.40 6.04 -2.41
CA THR A 209 54.68 5.59 -1.86
C THR A 209 55.03 4.17 -2.32
N GLN A 210 54.02 3.36 -2.64
CA GLN A 210 54.20 1.97 -3.10
C GLN A 210 54.38 1.84 -4.62
N LEU A 211 53.72 2.70 -5.39
CA LEU A 211 53.79 2.72 -6.85
C LEU A 211 54.57 3.94 -7.34
N ASP A 212 55.42 3.76 -8.35
CA ASP A 212 56.09 4.88 -9.01
C ASP A 212 55.06 5.84 -9.64
N GLU A 213 55.33 7.15 -9.63
CA GLU A 213 54.42 8.20 -10.13
C GLU A 213 53.96 8.00 -11.59
N ALA A 214 54.74 7.28 -12.40
CA ALA A 214 54.45 7.02 -13.82
C ALA A 214 53.71 5.69 -14.07
N THR A 215 53.35 4.94 -13.02
CA THR A 215 52.68 3.64 -13.17
C THR A 215 51.26 3.85 -13.73
N PRO A 216 50.85 3.10 -14.78
CA PRO A 216 49.51 3.23 -15.36
C PRO A 216 48.38 3.09 -14.33
N ASP A 217 48.55 2.19 -13.36
CA ASP A 217 47.56 1.92 -12.30
C ASP A 217 47.33 3.13 -11.39
N LEU A 218 48.40 3.84 -11.01
CA LEU A 218 48.33 5.03 -10.16
C LEU A 218 47.67 6.20 -10.92
N LEU A 219 48.05 6.40 -12.19
CA LEU A 219 47.44 7.43 -13.06
C LEU A 219 45.95 7.16 -13.27
N GLU A 220 45.56 5.90 -13.45
CA GLU A 220 44.16 5.50 -13.59
C GLU A 220 43.39 5.71 -12.27
N TYR A 221 43.98 5.38 -11.13
CA TYR A 221 43.42 5.64 -9.80
C TYR A 221 43.13 7.13 -9.57
N GLU A 222 44.09 8.00 -9.88
CA GLU A 222 43.94 9.46 -9.79
C GLU A 222 42.92 10.01 -10.79
N SER A 223 42.86 9.43 -12.00
CA SER A 223 41.85 9.76 -13.01
C SER A 223 40.44 9.41 -12.52
N ILE A 224 40.25 8.24 -11.93
CA ILE A 224 38.97 7.82 -11.32
C ILE A 224 38.59 8.78 -10.19
N LEU A 225 39.51 9.10 -9.28
CA LEU A 225 39.29 10.08 -8.19
C LEU A 225 38.84 11.45 -8.70
N THR A 226 39.47 11.92 -9.78
CA THR A 226 39.10 13.17 -10.44
C THR A 226 37.70 13.09 -11.06
N GLY A 227 37.40 11.99 -11.75
CA GLY A 227 36.07 11.73 -12.32
C GLY A 227 34.98 11.70 -11.25
N LEU A 228 35.19 10.99 -10.15
CA LEU A 228 34.26 10.93 -9.02
C LEU A 228 34.00 12.31 -8.41
N SER A 229 35.04 13.15 -8.32
CA SER A 229 34.93 14.52 -7.81
C SER A 229 34.14 15.45 -8.73
N ASN A 230 34.20 15.21 -10.04
CA ASN A 230 33.54 15.99 -11.08
C ASN A 230 32.11 15.52 -11.39
N LEU A 231 31.68 14.35 -10.88
CA LEU A 231 30.30 13.89 -11.03
C LEU A 231 29.31 15.00 -10.62
N PRO A 232 28.24 15.24 -11.39
CA PRO A 232 27.17 16.14 -10.98
C PRO A 232 26.67 15.82 -9.57
N MET A 233 26.28 16.85 -8.79
CA MET A 233 25.80 16.61 -7.42
C MET A 233 24.55 15.71 -7.46
N ARG A 234 24.35 14.91 -6.41
CA ARG A 234 23.15 14.07 -6.27
C ARG A 234 21.85 14.86 -6.06
N THR A 235 21.94 16.18 -5.96
CA THR A 235 20.82 17.12 -5.81
C THR A 235 20.47 17.82 -7.12
N GLU A 236 21.20 17.57 -8.20
CA GLU A 236 20.91 18.14 -9.53
C GLU A 236 19.66 17.49 -10.11
N THR A 237 18.72 18.30 -10.58
CA THR A 237 17.46 17.81 -11.19
C THR A 237 17.34 18.16 -12.66
N GLU A 238 18.31 18.90 -13.23
CA GLU A 238 18.34 19.20 -14.66
C GLU A 238 18.57 17.92 -15.48
N PRO A 239 17.72 17.61 -16.49
CA PRO A 239 17.79 16.35 -17.23
C PRO A 239 19.16 16.04 -17.84
N ALA A 240 19.87 17.05 -18.35
CA ALA A 240 21.21 16.88 -18.93
C ALA A 240 22.25 16.45 -17.86
N ARG A 241 22.20 17.08 -16.68
CA ARG A 241 23.10 16.77 -15.55
C ARG A 241 22.77 15.42 -14.92
N VAL A 242 21.48 15.08 -14.84
CA VAL A 242 21.02 13.75 -14.42
C VAL A 242 21.54 12.68 -15.38
N ALA A 243 21.38 12.87 -16.70
CA ALA A 243 21.87 11.93 -17.70
C ALA A 243 23.41 11.78 -17.66
N GLU A 244 24.13 12.89 -17.52
CA GLU A 244 25.58 12.90 -17.33
C GLU A 244 25.99 12.08 -16.09
N ARG A 245 25.38 12.35 -14.93
CA ARG A 245 25.67 11.61 -13.69
C ARG A 245 25.45 10.11 -13.86
N ASN A 246 24.31 9.72 -14.43
CA ASN A 246 23.96 8.30 -14.61
C ASN A 246 24.90 7.58 -15.57
N ARG A 247 25.40 8.25 -16.62
CA ARG A 247 26.39 7.66 -17.53
C ARG A 247 27.77 7.57 -16.88
N GLU A 248 28.26 8.67 -16.33
CA GLU A 248 29.63 8.76 -15.82
C GLU A 248 29.83 7.90 -14.56
N LYS A 249 28.82 7.79 -13.68
CA LYS A 249 28.92 6.93 -12.48
C LYS A 249 29.18 5.46 -12.86
N GLU A 250 28.49 4.95 -13.88
CA GLU A 250 28.63 3.56 -14.35
C GLU A 250 29.93 3.32 -15.11
N ILE A 251 30.48 4.34 -15.77
CA ILE A 251 31.82 4.27 -16.36
C ILE A 251 32.88 4.20 -15.25
N LEU A 252 32.78 5.06 -14.24
CA LEU A 252 33.75 5.12 -13.15
C LEU A 252 33.73 3.85 -12.28
N LYS A 253 32.56 3.29 -11.96
CA LYS A 253 32.44 2.01 -11.25
C LYS A 253 33.15 0.87 -12.00
N ARG A 254 32.90 0.73 -13.31
CA ARG A 254 33.55 -0.30 -14.15
C ARG A 254 35.06 -0.12 -14.26
N ARG A 255 35.53 1.13 -14.37
CA ARG A 255 36.97 1.46 -14.37
C ARG A 255 37.61 1.07 -13.03
N LEU A 256 36.96 1.41 -11.92
CA LEU A 256 37.41 1.05 -10.58
C LEU A 256 37.44 -0.47 -10.37
N ASP A 257 36.42 -1.21 -10.81
CA ASP A 257 36.38 -2.67 -10.75
C ASP A 257 37.53 -3.31 -11.54
N THR A 258 37.75 -2.82 -12.77
CA THR A 258 38.84 -3.29 -13.64
C THR A 258 40.21 -3.04 -13.00
N LEU A 259 40.42 -1.83 -12.46
CA LEU A 259 41.66 -1.47 -11.81
C LEU A 259 41.91 -2.28 -10.54
N ALA A 260 40.92 -2.41 -9.67
CA ALA A 260 41.02 -3.16 -8.42
C ALA A 260 41.23 -4.67 -8.66
N SER A 261 40.63 -5.22 -9.71
CA SER A 261 40.82 -6.63 -10.09
C SER A 261 42.17 -6.89 -10.77
N GLY A 262 42.78 -5.87 -11.38
CA GLY A 262 44.04 -5.98 -12.12
C GLY A 262 45.29 -5.60 -11.32
N SER A 263 45.15 -4.89 -10.20
CA SER A 263 46.26 -4.30 -9.45
C SER A 263 46.18 -4.63 -7.95
N GLU A 264 47.05 -5.54 -7.49
CA GLU A 264 47.13 -5.96 -6.08
C GLU A 264 47.38 -4.79 -5.11
N PRO A 265 48.26 -3.80 -5.41
CA PRO A 265 48.44 -2.63 -4.55
C PRO A 265 47.16 -1.79 -4.41
N VAL A 266 46.41 -1.59 -5.50
CA VAL A 266 45.13 -0.85 -5.45
C VAL A 266 44.08 -1.61 -4.66
N GLN A 267 43.99 -2.93 -4.86
CA GLN A 267 43.09 -3.79 -4.10
C GLN A 267 43.38 -3.72 -2.60
N ALA A 268 44.66 -3.80 -2.21
CA ALA A 268 45.10 -3.70 -0.82
C ALA A 268 44.79 -2.32 -0.22
N ALA A 269 45.00 -1.23 -0.99
CA ALA A 269 44.66 0.12 -0.56
C ALA A 269 43.15 0.29 -0.34
N ILE A 270 42.29 -0.24 -1.22
CA ILE A 270 40.83 -0.19 -1.04
C ILE A 270 40.43 -0.99 0.22
N ALA A 271 40.97 -2.18 0.41
CA ALA A 271 40.67 -3.02 1.57
C ALA A 271 41.08 -2.34 2.89
N GLU A 272 42.24 -1.68 2.91
CA GLU A 272 42.73 -0.95 4.07
C GLU A 272 41.90 0.30 4.36
N ALA A 273 41.52 1.06 3.33
CA ALA A 273 40.60 2.20 3.49
C ALA A 273 39.26 1.76 4.10
N VAL A 274 38.67 0.66 3.59
CA VAL A 274 37.43 0.09 4.12
C VAL A 274 37.60 -0.35 5.59
N ARG A 275 38.72 -1.00 5.92
CA ARG A 275 39.03 -1.43 7.29
C ARG A 275 39.12 -0.25 8.26
N GLN A 276 39.80 0.83 7.87
CA GLN A 276 39.96 2.01 8.71
C GLN A 276 38.64 2.77 8.90
N ILE A 277 37.85 2.93 7.83
CA ILE A 277 36.55 3.61 7.89
C ILE A 277 35.58 2.86 8.80
N ASN A 278 35.58 1.52 8.77
CA ASN A 278 34.73 0.69 9.63
C ASN A 278 35.00 0.82 11.13
N GLY A 279 36.05 1.53 11.54
CA GLY A 279 36.34 1.81 12.94
C GLY A 279 36.70 0.56 13.76
N THR A 280 36.74 0.74 15.08
CA THR A 280 37.08 -0.30 16.05
C THR A 280 36.17 -0.18 17.26
N PRO A 281 35.31 -1.20 17.53
CA PRO A 281 34.44 -1.19 18.70
C PRO A 281 35.21 -0.92 20.01
N GLY A 282 34.67 -0.05 20.85
CA GLY A 282 35.34 0.45 22.06
C GLY A 282 36.23 1.67 21.85
N GLN A 283 36.41 2.15 20.62
CA GLN A 283 37.06 3.43 20.30
C GLN A 283 36.12 4.33 19.50
N PRO A 284 35.23 5.12 20.15
CA PRO A 284 34.19 5.87 19.45
C PRO A 284 34.69 6.75 18.30
N ARG A 285 35.81 7.47 18.50
CA ARG A 285 36.42 8.35 17.50
C ARG A 285 36.96 7.65 16.25
N SER A 286 37.08 6.33 16.28
CA SER A 286 37.48 5.56 15.09
C SER A 286 36.35 5.45 14.05
N PHE A 287 35.11 5.76 14.42
CA PHE A 287 33.95 5.73 13.53
C PHE A 287 33.63 7.09 12.88
N ASP A 288 34.34 8.18 13.23
CA ASP A 288 34.10 9.53 12.71
C ASP A 288 34.13 9.57 11.16
N LEU A 289 34.97 8.74 10.52
CA LEU A 289 35.03 8.62 9.04
C LEU A 289 33.78 7.94 8.45
N LEU A 290 33.27 6.89 9.10
CA LEU A 290 32.05 6.22 8.66
C LEU A 290 30.82 7.10 8.89
N GLU A 291 30.75 7.80 10.01
CA GLU A 291 29.70 8.80 10.27
C GLU A 291 29.69 9.87 9.18
N GLN A 292 30.86 10.45 8.87
CA GLN A 292 30.99 11.43 7.79
C GLN A 292 30.57 10.84 6.44
N LEU A 293 30.93 9.59 6.13
CA LEU A 293 30.51 8.93 4.89
C LEU A 293 28.99 8.76 4.85
N VAL A 294 28.36 8.30 5.94
CA VAL A 294 26.90 8.13 6.06
C VAL A 294 26.18 9.46 5.83
N ASP A 295 26.71 10.57 6.34
CA ASP A 295 26.11 11.90 6.17
C ASP A 295 26.06 12.37 4.71
N TRP A 296 26.93 11.86 3.84
CA TRP A 296 26.96 12.20 2.41
C TRP A 296 25.94 11.43 1.56
N GLN A 297 25.28 10.42 2.13
CA GLN A 297 24.34 9.58 1.40
C GLN A 297 23.05 10.31 1.06
N ALA A 298 22.30 9.76 0.10
CA ALA A 298 20.96 10.26 -0.25
C ALA A 298 19.87 9.76 0.70
N TYR A 299 20.26 9.08 1.78
CA TYR A 299 19.39 8.59 2.82
C TYR A 299 19.91 8.94 4.20
N ARG A 300 19.03 8.91 5.19
CA ARG A 300 19.33 9.05 6.62
C ARG A 300 18.81 7.82 7.34
N LEU A 301 19.72 7.09 7.98
CA LEU A 301 19.37 5.91 8.78
C LEU A 301 18.87 6.34 10.15
N THR A 302 17.76 5.77 10.61
CA THR A 302 17.23 6.06 11.94
C THR A 302 16.69 4.81 12.64
N TYR A 303 16.51 4.93 13.95
CA TYR A 303 15.85 3.92 14.76
C TYR A 303 14.42 3.71 14.27
N TRP A 304 14.01 2.45 14.08
CA TRP A 304 12.72 2.12 13.45
C TRP A 304 11.50 2.77 14.11
N ARG A 305 11.58 3.09 15.40
CA ARG A 305 10.50 3.77 16.14
C ARG A 305 10.29 5.25 15.78
N VAL A 306 11.23 5.87 15.07
CA VAL A 306 11.12 7.27 14.59
C VAL A 306 10.27 7.36 13.30
N ALA A 307 10.00 6.21 12.65
CA ALA A 307 9.27 6.12 11.38
C ALA A 307 7.95 6.93 11.36
N ALA A 308 7.16 6.81 12.42
CA ALA A 308 5.83 7.40 12.49
C ALA A 308 5.81 8.94 12.42
N GLU A 309 6.92 9.60 12.80
CA GLU A 309 6.97 11.06 12.93
C GLU A 309 7.72 11.74 11.78
N GLU A 310 8.70 11.07 11.16
CA GLU A 310 9.63 11.72 10.23
C GLU A 310 9.69 11.11 8.81
N ILE A 311 8.95 10.03 8.51
CA ILE A 311 8.97 9.46 7.14
C ILE A 311 8.56 10.51 6.11
N ASN A 312 9.37 10.65 5.06
CA ASN A 312 9.23 11.65 4.01
C ASN A 312 8.93 11.06 2.63
N TYR A 313 8.39 9.84 2.57
CA TYR A 313 7.82 9.27 1.36
C TYR A 313 6.44 8.70 1.68
N ARG A 314 5.52 8.74 0.71
CA ARG A 314 4.19 8.17 0.91
C ARG A 314 4.28 6.65 0.94
N ARG A 315 3.65 6.04 1.94
CA ARG A 315 3.62 4.59 2.16
C ARG A 315 2.28 3.98 1.76
N PHE A 316 2.23 2.66 1.62
CA PHE A 316 0.97 1.91 1.74
C PHE A 316 0.60 1.79 3.22
N PHE A 317 -0.43 2.52 3.64
CA PHE A 317 -0.81 2.66 5.04
C PHE A 317 0.38 3.08 5.93
N ASP A 318 0.70 2.30 6.96
CA ASP A 318 1.83 2.49 7.87
C ASP A 318 2.96 1.45 7.66
N VAL A 319 3.01 0.82 6.48
CA VAL A 319 4.04 -0.17 6.12
C VAL A 319 5.23 0.54 5.48
N ASN A 320 6.36 0.57 6.21
CA ASN A 320 7.58 1.26 5.75
C ASN A 320 8.20 0.62 4.50
N ASP A 321 8.04 -0.69 4.32
CA ASP A 321 8.66 -1.43 3.22
C ASP A 321 7.89 -1.30 1.90
N LEU A 322 6.83 -0.49 1.84
CA LEU A 322 6.00 -0.29 0.65
C LEU A 322 5.94 1.20 0.28
N ALA A 323 6.83 1.62 -0.63
CA ALA A 323 6.89 3.00 -1.10
C ALA A 323 5.90 3.22 -2.25
N ALA A 324 5.13 4.30 -2.17
CA ALA A 324 4.14 4.61 -3.17
C ALA A 324 4.74 5.19 -4.45
N ILE A 325 4.17 4.82 -5.59
CA ILE A 325 4.57 5.27 -6.91
C ILE A 325 3.54 6.23 -7.52
N ARG A 326 4.03 7.09 -8.42
CA ARG A 326 3.31 8.25 -8.97
C ARG A 326 2.59 7.91 -10.28
N MET A 327 1.56 7.08 -10.18
CA MET A 327 0.76 6.61 -11.32
C MET A 327 0.03 7.70 -12.11
N GLU A 328 -0.12 8.91 -11.55
CA GLU A 328 -0.63 10.06 -12.29
C GLU A 328 0.29 10.45 -13.45
N ARG A 329 1.60 10.15 -13.35
CA ARG A 329 2.57 10.39 -14.40
C ARG A 329 2.52 9.30 -15.48
N GLU A 330 2.58 9.74 -16.74
CA GLU A 330 2.50 8.85 -17.89
C GLU A 330 3.74 7.94 -18.02
N ASP A 331 4.94 8.46 -17.78
CA ASP A 331 6.18 7.69 -17.85
C ASP A 331 6.21 6.54 -16.83
N VAL A 332 5.77 6.79 -15.59
CA VAL A 332 5.63 5.78 -14.54
C VAL A 332 4.58 4.74 -14.92
N PHE A 333 3.42 5.17 -15.43
CA PHE A 333 2.36 4.27 -15.87
C PHE A 333 2.87 3.32 -16.98
N LEU A 334 3.50 3.86 -18.03
CA LEU A 334 4.03 3.07 -19.14
C LEU A 334 5.13 2.10 -18.67
N ALA A 335 6.05 2.56 -17.82
CA ALA A 335 7.15 1.74 -17.32
C ALA A 335 6.68 0.55 -16.47
N THR A 336 5.58 0.70 -15.74
CA THR A 336 5.03 -0.33 -14.84
C THR A 336 4.01 -1.25 -15.50
N HIS A 337 3.39 -0.85 -16.61
CA HIS A 337 2.36 -1.62 -17.30
C HIS A 337 2.84 -2.30 -18.58
N LYS A 338 4.11 -2.12 -18.97
CA LYS A 338 4.68 -2.70 -20.19
C LYS A 338 4.50 -4.22 -20.28
N LEU A 339 4.98 -4.97 -19.29
CA LEU A 339 4.82 -6.43 -19.29
C LEU A 339 3.33 -6.82 -19.23
N LEU A 340 2.52 -6.12 -18.42
CA LEU A 340 1.08 -6.38 -18.34
C LEU A 340 0.40 -6.32 -19.72
N MET A 341 0.66 -5.26 -20.49
CA MET A 341 0.11 -5.11 -21.84
C MET A 341 0.63 -6.20 -22.80
N GLN A 342 1.89 -6.62 -22.67
CA GLN A 342 2.44 -7.74 -23.44
C GLN A 342 1.70 -9.06 -23.14
N LEU A 343 1.35 -9.33 -21.88
CA LEU A 343 0.60 -10.54 -21.51
C LEU A 343 -0.83 -10.53 -22.06
N PHE A 344 -1.48 -9.36 -22.09
CA PHE A 344 -2.77 -9.18 -22.77
C PHE A 344 -2.66 -9.41 -24.28
N ALA A 345 -1.66 -8.81 -24.94
CA ALA A 345 -1.39 -8.98 -26.36
C ALA A 345 -1.15 -10.46 -26.73
N GLN A 346 -0.53 -11.23 -25.82
CA GLN A 346 -0.29 -12.66 -25.99
C GLN A 346 -1.53 -13.54 -25.68
N GLY A 347 -2.66 -12.95 -25.26
CA GLY A 347 -3.86 -13.68 -24.87
C GLY A 347 -3.70 -14.52 -23.61
N LYS A 348 -2.76 -14.17 -22.73
CA LYS A 348 -2.50 -14.88 -21.47
C LYS A 348 -3.39 -14.39 -20.31
N LEU A 349 -3.99 -13.21 -20.45
CA LEU A 349 -4.85 -12.57 -19.45
C LEU A 349 -6.22 -12.25 -20.06
N SER A 350 -7.29 -12.38 -19.26
CA SER A 350 -8.66 -12.03 -19.66
C SER A 350 -9.20 -10.76 -18.99
N GLY A 351 -8.59 -10.34 -17.87
CA GLY A 351 -8.96 -9.14 -17.15
C GLY A 351 -7.99 -8.85 -16.01
N ILE A 352 -8.25 -7.79 -15.27
CA ILE A 352 -7.47 -7.43 -14.08
C ILE A 352 -8.34 -6.98 -12.91
N ARG A 353 -7.86 -7.29 -11.70
CA ARG A 353 -8.29 -6.70 -10.43
C ARG A 353 -7.20 -5.74 -9.97
N LEU A 354 -7.58 -4.51 -9.65
CA LEU A 354 -6.68 -3.49 -9.14
C LEU A 354 -6.68 -3.47 -7.62
N ASP A 355 -5.51 -3.60 -7.02
CA ASP A 355 -5.28 -3.42 -5.60
C ASP A 355 -5.35 -1.94 -5.19
N HIS A 356 -5.97 -1.66 -4.05
CA HIS A 356 -5.92 -0.39 -3.33
C HIS A 356 -6.03 0.88 -4.21
N THR A 357 -7.06 0.96 -5.07
CA THR A 357 -7.18 2.11 -5.99
C THR A 357 -7.46 3.42 -5.26
N ASP A 358 -7.98 3.36 -4.04
CA ASP A 358 -8.18 4.52 -3.17
C ASP A 358 -6.85 5.14 -2.68
N GLY A 359 -5.69 4.52 -2.92
CA GLY A 359 -4.38 5.13 -2.70
C GLY A 359 -3.87 5.97 -3.88
N LEU A 360 -4.45 5.81 -5.07
CA LEU A 360 -4.01 6.52 -6.28
C LEU A 360 -4.34 8.01 -6.18
N TYR A 361 -3.50 8.83 -6.83
CA TYR A 361 -3.72 10.27 -6.91
C TYR A 361 -5.03 10.57 -7.65
N ASP A 362 -5.16 10.10 -8.89
CA ASP A 362 -6.35 10.21 -9.74
C ASP A 362 -6.83 8.82 -10.24
N PRO A 363 -7.69 8.11 -9.47
CA PRO A 363 -8.17 6.78 -9.86
C PRO A 363 -8.99 6.79 -11.16
N ALA A 364 -9.81 7.82 -11.39
CA ALA A 364 -10.65 7.90 -12.59
C ALA A 364 -9.79 8.04 -13.85
N GLY A 365 -8.79 8.93 -13.82
CA GLY A 365 -7.82 9.08 -14.89
C GLY A 365 -7.00 7.80 -15.13
N TYR A 366 -6.61 7.10 -14.06
CA TYR A 366 -5.90 5.83 -14.15
C TYR A 366 -6.74 4.74 -14.85
N PHE A 367 -8.02 4.57 -14.48
CA PHE A 367 -8.90 3.58 -15.12
C PHE A 367 -9.08 3.86 -16.61
N ALA A 368 -9.30 5.12 -16.98
CA ALA A 368 -9.45 5.52 -18.38
C ALA A 368 -8.18 5.22 -19.20
N ARG A 369 -7.00 5.57 -18.65
CA ARG A 369 -5.71 5.30 -19.29
C ARG A 369 -5.46 3.81 -19.49
N LEU A 370 -5.88 2.97 -18.53
CA LEU A 370 -5.73 1.52 -18.60
C LEU A 370 -6.62 0.87 -19.66
N GLN A 371 -7.87 1.33 -19.78
CA GLN A 371 -8.76 0.90 -20.86
C GLN A 371 -8.20 1.28 -22.24
N GLN A 372 -7.67 2.50 -22.37
CA GLN A 372 -7.04 2.98 -23.60
C GLN A 372 -5.79 2.18 -23.97
N ALA A 373 -4.86 2.00 -23.02
CA ALA A 373 -3.63 1.23 -23.26
C ALA A 373 -3.92 -0.21 -23.70
N PHE A 374 -4.95 -0.83 -23.13
CA PHE A 374 -5.41 -2.15 -23.57
C PHE A 374 -5.98 -2.13 -24.99
N ALA A 375 -6.79 -1.13 -25.33
CA ALA A 375 -7.35 -1.00 -26.68
C ALA A 375 -6.25 -0.82 -27.75
N GLU A 376 -5.25 0.01 -27.45
CA GLU A 376 -4.09 0.26 -28.32
C GLU A 376 -3.27 -1.03 -28.52
N ALA A 377 -2.90 -1.71 -27.43
CA ALA A 377 -2.12 -2.95 -27.47
C ALA A 377 -2.81 -4.08 -28.26
N ASN A 378 -4.15 -4.15 -28.26
CA ASN A 378 -4.89 -5.15 -29.03
C ASN A 378 -5.16 -4.75 -30.48
N SER A 379 -5.25 -3.45 -30.78
CA SER A 379 -5.46 -2.96 -32.15
C SER A 379 -4.23 -3.14 -33.03
N GLU A 380 -3.02 -2.97 -32.48
CA GLU A 380 -1.74 -3.22 -33.19
C GLU A 380 -1.61 -4.66 -33.72
N ILE A 381 -2.28 -5.62 -33.07
CA ILE A 381 -2.26 -7.04 -33.43
C ILE A 381 -3.28 -7.35 -34.53
N GLN A 382 -4.42 -6.67 -34.52
CA GLN A 382 -5.51 -6.91 -35.49
C GLN A 382 -5.24 -6.23 -36.84
N ASN A 383 -4.49 -5.12 -36.89
CA ASN A 383 -4.17 -4.43 -38.14
C ASN A 383 -2.83 -3.63 -38.09
N PRO A 384 -1.68 -4.26 -38.40
CA PRO A 384 -0.36 -3.61 -38.36
C PRO A 384 -0.19 -2.43 -39.33
N ALA A 385 -1.07 -2.31 -40.34
CA ALA A 385 -1.03 -1.28 -41.38
C ALA A 385 -1.81 0.00 -41.02
N LEU A 386 -2.52 0.01 -39.88
CA LEU A 386 -3.28 1.14 -39.37
C LEU A 386 -2.79 1.51 -37.96
N SER A 387 -1.46 1.67 -37.79
CA SER A 387 -0.93 2.29 -36.57
C SER A 387 -1.45 3.73 -36.48
N PRO A 388 -2.21 4.12 -35.46
CA PRO A 388 -2.55 5.52 -35.26
C PRO A 388 -1.26 6.29 -34.99
N GLN A 389 -1.06 7.41 -35.68
CA GLN A 389 -0.09 8.42 -35.21
C GLN A 389 -0.48 8.81 -33.78
N PRO A 390 0.48 9.01 -32.86
CA PRO A 390 0.18 9.38 -31.47
C PRO A 390 -0.52 10.75 -31.46
N SER A 391 -1.85 10.76 -31.38
CA SER A 391 -2.62 11.99 -31.30
C SER A 391 -2.72 12.42 -29.85
N ALA A 392 -2.47 13.71 -29.62
CA ALA A 392 -2.49 14.33 -28.31
C ALA A 392 -3.77 14.02 -27.50
N LEU A 393 -3.54 13.61 -26.26
CA LEU A 393 -4.48 13.35 -25.17
C LEU A 393 -5.59 14.40 -25.08
N SER A 394 -6.84 13.99 -25.33
CA SER A 394 -8.03 14.75 -24.90
C SER A 394 -9.26 13.82 -24.84
N PRO A 395 -9.81 13.52 -23.65
CA PRO A 395 -11.08 12.81 -23.56
C PRO A 395 -12.23 13.74 -23.97
N GLN A 396 -12.96 13.35 -25.01
CA GLN A 396 -14.22 13.99 -25.40
C GLN A 396 -15.30 13.67 -24.35
N PRO A 397 -15.95 14.68 -23.73
CA PRO A 397 -16.94 14.46 -22.68
C PRO A 397 -18.36 14.40 -23.29
N SER A 398 -18.83 13.23 -23.75
CA SER A 398 -20.28 13.01 -23.96
C SER A 398 -20.74 11.56 -24.13
N ALA A 399 -19.85 10.57 -24.18
CA ALA A 399 -20.23 9.15 -24.19
C ALA A 399 -19.70 8.43 -22.94
N LEU A 400 -20.41 7.39 -22.47
CA LEU A 400 -19.86 6.45 -21.47
C LEU A 400 -18.52 5.91 -21.99
N PRO A 401 -17.49 5.78 -21.14
CA PRO A 401 -16.19 5.31 -21.58
C PRO A 401 -16.31 3.87 -22.11
N ALA A 402 -15.65 3.58 -23.23
CA ALA A 402 -15.52 2.21 -23.73
C ALA A 402 -14.80 1.36 -22.68
N ARG A 403 -15.25 0.11 -22.48
CA ARG A 403 -14.71 -0.84 -21.50
C ARG A 403 -14.22 -2.13 -22.17
N PRO A 404 -13.23 -2.06 -23.09
CA PRO A 404 -12.72 -3.25 -23.77
C PRO A 404 -12.01 -4.24 -22.83
N LEU A 405 -11.50 -3.76 -21.69
CA LEU A 405 -10.86 -4.59 -20.66
C LEU A 405 -11.82 -4.85 -19.49
N TYR A 406 -11.98 -6.12 -19.11
CA TYR A 406 -12.65 -6.48 -17.85
C TYR A 406 -11.79 -6.04 -16.66
N LEU A 407 -12.19 -4.93 -16.04
CA LEU A 407 -11.46 -4.25 -14.99
C LEU A 407 -12.29 -4.18 -13.71
N LEU A 408 -11.78 -4.74 -12.62
CA LEU A 408 -12.34 -4.63 -11.28
C LEU A 408 -11.43 -3.82 -10.38
N THR A 409 -12.02 -3.10 -9.43
CA THR A 409 -11.26 -2.40 -8.38
C THR A 409 -11.52 -3.00 -7.01
N GLU A 410 -10.47 -3.19 -6.21
CA GLU A 410 -10.65 -3.24 -4.78
C GLU A 410 -10.97 -1.84 -4.24
N LYS A 411 -12.24 -1.65 -3.88
CA LYS A 411 -12.73 -0.43 -3.26
C LYS A 411 -13.78 -0.76 -2.22
N ILE A 412 -13.58 -0.23 -1.01
CA ILE A 412 -14.53 -0.41 0.08
C ILE A 412 -15.59 0.69 0.02
N LEU A 413 -16.86 0.29 0.04
CA LEU A 413 -18.01 1.20 0.02
C LEU A 413 -18.60 1.29 1.43
N ALA A 414 -18.78 2.50 1.93
CA ALA A 414 -19.67 2.72 3.06
C ALA A 414 -21.12 2.39 2.68
N ARG A 415 -21.98 2.16 3.65
CA ARG A 415 -23.38 1.78 3.39
C ARG A 415 -24.10 2.88 2.60
N GLY A 416 -24.60 2.50 1.42
CA GLY A 416 -25.30 3.42 0.51
C GLY A 416 -24.38 4.35 -0.28
N GLU A 417 -23.06 4.18 -0.18
CA GLU A 417 -22.10 4.84 -1.06
C GLU A 417 -22.19 4.24 -2.47
N PRO A 418 -22.48 5.03 -3.52
CA PRO A 418 -22.39 4.55 -4.89
C PRO A 418 -20.93 4.54 -5.38
N ILE A 419 -20.62 3.63 -6.29
CA ILE A 419 -19.41 3.74 -7.12
C ILE A 419 -19.59 4.95 -8.06
N PRO A 420 -18.58 5.82 -8.25
CA PRO A 420 -18.68 6.90 -9.22
C PRO A 420 -18.99 6.36 -10.63
N PRO A 421 -20.10 6.77 -11.27
CA PRO A 421 -20.60 6.17 -12.51
C PRO A 421 -19.66 6.39 -13.72
N GLU A 422 -18.84 7.42 -13.68
CA GLU A 422 -17.84 7.75 -14.70
C GLU A 422 -16.62 6.81 -14.72
N TRP A 423 -16.45 5.97 -13.69
CA TRP A 423 -15.33 5.04 -13.65
C TRP A 423 -15.43 3.99 -14.76
N ALA A 424 -14.34 3.83 -15.51
CA ALA A 424 -14.24 2.91 -16.64
C ALA A 424 -13.94 1.46 -16.18
N ILE A 425 -14.76 0.95 -15.26
CA ILE A 425 -14.62 -0.36 -14.61
C ILE A 425 -15.90 -1.19 -14.75
N TYR A 426 -15.86 -2.45 -14.32
CA TYR A 426 -17.02 -3.34 -14.24
C TYR A 426 -17.60 -3.48 -12.82
N GLY A 427 -16.88 -3.02 -11.80
CA GLY A 427 -17.36 -2.99 -10.41
C GLY A 427 -16.26 -3.23 -9.38
N THR A 428 -16.67 -3.54 -8.15
CA THR A 428 -15.75 -3.87 -7.05
C THR A 428 -15.39 -5.36 -7.02
N THR A 429 -14.51 -5.73 -6.09
CA THR A 429 -14.23 -7.12 -5.69
C THR A 429 -15.30 -7.75 -4.79
N GLY A 430 -16.37 -7.02 -4.42
CA GLY A 430 -17.58 -7.61 -3.85
C GLY A 430 -17.78 -7.53 -2.33
N TYR A 431 -16.97 -6.75 -1.58
CA TYR A 431 -17.17 -6.57 -0.13
C TYR A 431 -18.55 -5.99 0.22
N ASP A 432 -19.14 -5.18 -0.66
CA ASP A 432 -20.51 -4.68 -0.53
C ASP A 432 -21.53 -5.83 -0.55
N PHE A 433 -21.36 -6.81 -1.44
CA PHE A 433 -22.19 -8.01 -1.47
C PHE A 433 -21.94 -8.90 -0.25
N LEU A 434 -20.68 -9.11 0.14
CA LEU A 434 -20.31 -9.89 1.32
C LEU A 434 -21.07 -9.42 2.56
N ASN A 435 -21.01 -8.13 2.84
CA ASN A 435 -21.67 -7.53 4.00
C ASN A 435 -23.19 -7.58 3.90
N ALA A 436 -23.74 -7.37 2.70
CA ALA A 436 -25.18 -7.49 2.45
C ALA A 436 -25.70 -8.91 2.71
N ALA A 437 -25.01 -9.92 2.16
CA ALA A 437 -25.37 -11.32 2.31
C ALA A 437 -25.23 -11.78 3.77
N ASN A 438 -24.11 -11.45 4.43
CA ASN A 438 -23.88 -11.78 5.83
C ASN A 438 -24.97 -11.18 6.75
N SER A 439 -25.40 -9.96 6.47
CA SER A 439 -26.41 -9.25 7.27
C SER A 439 -27.78 -9.95 7.31
N VAL A 440 -28.13 -10.72 6.28
CA VAL A 440 -29.42 -11.45 6.20
C VAL A 440 -29.48 -12.60 7.22
N PHE A 441 -28.33 -13.16 7.61
CA PHE A 441 -28.25 -14.28 8.55
C PHE A 441 -28.22 -13.85 10.03
N VAL A 442 -28.39 -12.56 10.32
CA VAL A 442 -28.43 -12.04 11.69
C VAL A 442 -29.87 -11.75 12.09
N ASP A 443 -30.34 -12.32 13.21
CA ASP A 443 -31.66 -12.04 13.76
C ASP A 443 -31.70 -10.62 14.36
N THR A 444 -32.13 -9.67 13.53
CA THR A 444 -32.25 -8.26 13.89
C THR A 444 -33.15 -8.01 15.11
N ALA A 445 -34.10 -8.90 15.43
CA ALA A 445 -34.95 -8.77 16.61
C ALA A 445 -34.19 -8.94 17.93
N ALA A 446 -33.00 -9.53 17.89
CA ALA A 446 -32.14 -9.72 19.05
C ALA A 446 -31.24 -8.51 19.37
N GLU A 447 -31.21 -7.46 18.53
CA GLU A 447 -30.25 -6.35 18.67
C GLU A 447 -30.18 -5.77 20.09
N ARG A 448 -31.35 -5.44 20.67
CA ARG A 448 -31.42 -4.87 22.02
C ARG A 448 -30.85 -5.83 23.06
N ARG A 449 -31.29 -7.09 23.04
CA ARG A 449 -30.84 -8.13 23.98
C ARG A 449 -29.34 -8.38 23.86
N PHE A 450 -28.83 -8.46 22.64
CA PHE A 450 -27.41 -8.71 22.38
C PHE A 450 -26.53 -7.52 22.83
N SER A 451 -27.02 -6.29 22.62
CA SER A 451 -26.35 -5.07 23.08
C SER A 451 -26.29 -4.98 24.61
N GLU A 452 -27.35 -5.42 25.30
CA GLU A 452 -27.39 -5.55 26.76
C GLU A 452 -26.42 -6.63 27.24
N ILE A 453 -26.44 -7.84 26.66
CA ILE A 453 -25.49 -8.92 26.99
C ILE A 453 -24.04 -8.46 26.88
N TYR A 454 -23.70 -7.80 25.77
CA TYR A 454 -22.36 -7.29 25.54
C TYR A 454 -21.97 -6.24 26.58
N SER A 455 -22.83 -5.23 26.79
CA SER A 455 -22.55 -4.14 27.73
C SER A 455 -22.44 -4.62 29.18
N ASP A 456 -23.29 -5.55 29.59
CA ASP A 456 -23.26 -6.18 30.92
C ASP A 456 -21.96 -6.96 31.14
N PHE A 457 -21.53 -7.74 30.13
CA PHE A 457 -20.35 -8.60 30.25
C PHE A 457 -19.05 -7.81 30.29
N VAL A 458 -18.92 -6.79 29.42
CA VAL A 458 -17.72 -5.93 29.37
C VAL A 458 -17.73 -4.82 30.42
N GLY A 459 -18.87 -4.59 31.09
CA GLY A 459 -19.02 -3.60 32.16
C GLY A 459 -19.11 -2.15 31.68
N ARG A 460 -19.29 -1.91 30.37
CA ARG A 460 -19.45 -0.57 29.79
C ARG A 460 -20.29 -0.61 28.52
N ARG A 461 -21.04 0.47 28.28
CA ARG A 461 -21.67 0.72 26.97
C ARG A 461 -20.67 1.43 26.07
N MET A 462 -20.52 0.95 24.84
CA MET A 462 -19.63 1.56 23.84
C MET A 462 -20.47 2.15 22.71
N ASP A 463 -20.24 3.42 22.39
CA ASP A 463 -20.79 4.06 21.19
C ASP A 463 -19.83 3.84 20.02
N PHE A 464 -20.34 3.26 18.93
CA PHE A 464 -19.50 2.88 17.80
C PHE A 464 -19.00 4.10 17.00
N ASP A 465 -19.82 5.13 16.84
CA ASP A 465 -19.44 6.34 16.11
C ASP A 465 -18.39 7.16 16.89
N GLU A 466 -18.50 7.16 18.22
CA GLU A 466 -17.47 7.71 19.11
C GLU A 466 -16.16 6.93 19.00
N LEU A 467 -16.24 5.60 19.13
CA LEU A 467 -15.08 4.72 19.07
C LEU A 467 -14.31 4.90 17.76
N THR A 468 -15.00 4.83 16.61
CA THR A 468 -14.37 4.97 15.30
C THR A 468 -13.73 6.34 15.09
N TYR A 469 -14.31 7.41 15.63
CA TYR A 469 -13.66 8.72 15.62
C TYR A 469 -12.38 8.71 16.46
N GLN A 470 -12.43 8.16 17.69
CA GLN A 470 -11.26 8.16 18.59
C GLN A 470 -10.12 7.31 18.02
N THR A 471 -10.42 6.15 17.44
CA THR A 471 -9.41 5.27 16.84
C THR A 471 -8.77 5.91 15.61
N ARG A 472 -9.54 6.55 14.72
CA ARG A 472 -8.99 7.32 13.59
C ARG A 472 -8.07 8.46 14.05
N ARG A 473 -8.47 9.15 15.12
CA ARG A 473 -7.67 10.20 15.74
C ARG A 473 -6.38 9.66 16.36
N GLN A 474 -6.42 8.47 16.96
CA GLN A 474 -5.25 7.77 17.48
C GLN A 474 -4.29 7.35 16.36
N ILE A 475 -4.79 6.79 15.25
CA ILE A 475 -3.97 6.41 14.09
C ILE A 475 -3.18 7.59 13.54
N MET A 476 -3.84 8.74 13.34
CA MET A 476 -3.17 9.97 12.87
C MET A 476 -2.16 10.55 13.86
N ARG A 477 -2.19 10.12 15.13
CA ARG A 477 -1.21 10.55 16.14
C ARG A 477 -0.03 9.60 16.26
N VAL A 478 -0.23 8.32 15.94
CA VAL A 478 0.72 7.25 16.28
C VAL A 478 1.33 6.60 15.05
N SER A 479 0.57 6.32 13.99
CA SER A 479 1.06 5.60 12.80
C SER A 479 1.21 6.50 11.58
N LEU A 480 0.32 7.50 11.43
CA LEU A 480 0.23 8.39 10.26
C LEU A 480 0.49 9.86 10.61
N ALA A 481 1.37 10.11 11.59
CA ALA A 481 1.64 11.46 12.07
C ALA A 481 2.49 12.27 11.07
N SER A 482 3.46 11.64 10.40
CA SER A 482 4.25 12.26 9.34
C SER A 482 3.40 12.64 8.14
N GLU A 483 2.50 11.77 7.67
CA GLU A 483 1.59 12.07 6.55
C GLU A 483 0.66 13.24 6.87
N LEU A 484 0.12 13.30 8.10
CA LEU A 484 -0.69 14.43 8.55
C LEU A 484 0.13 15.73 8.61
N LEU A 485 1.40 15.66 9.01
CA LEU A 485 2.30 16.81 9.05
C LEU A 485 2.61 17.35 7.64
N VAL A 486 2.89 16.46 6.68
CA VAL A 486 3.08 16.82 5.26
C VAL A 486 1.84 17.54 4.73
N LEU A 487 0.66 16.98 5.00
CA LEU A 487 -0.61 17.57 4.56
C LEU A 487 -0.89 18.92 5.24
N ALA A 488 -0.63 19.04 6.54
CA ALA A 488 -0.79 20.31 7.26
C ALA A 488 0.18 21.39 6.76
N THR A 489 1.41 21.01 6.38
CA THR A 489 2.40 21.91 5.79
C THR A 489 1.93 22.40 4.42
N ALA A 490 1.38 21.50 3.59
CA ALA A 490 0.78 21.88 2.31
C ALA A 490 -0.41 22.84 2.51
N LEU A 491 -1.30 22.57 3.49
CA LEU A 491 -2.40 23.48 3.80
C LEU A 491 -1.92 24.85 4.29
N ASN A 492 -0.84 24.88 5.07
CA ASN A 492 -0.24 26.13 5.56
C ASN A 492 0.25 27.00 4.39
N ARG A 493 0.90 26.41 3.37
CA ARG A 493 1.30 27.13 2.16
C ARG A 493 0.09 27.72 1.43
N VAL A 494 -1.00 26.96 1.29
CA VAL A 494 -2.26 27.47 0.72
C VAL A 494 -2.82 28.64 1.54
N ALA A 495 -2.78 28.55 2.88
CA ALA A 495 -3.26 29.60 3.77
C ALA A 495 -2.44 30.90 3.63
N GLU A 496 -1.11 30.80 3.56
CA GLU A 496 -0.17 31.92 3.43
C GLU A 496 -0.38 32.76 2.16
N ARG A 497 -0.94 32.18 1.09
CA ARG A 497 -1.26 32.88 -0.16
C ARG A 497 -2.45 33.85 -0.04
N THR A 498 -3.25 33.71 1.01
CA THR A 498 -4.49 34.49 1.16
C THR A 498 -4.43 35.43 2.36
N ARG A 499 -4.87 36.68 2.19
CA ARG A 499 -4.86 37.67 3.29
C ARG A 499 -5.81 37.30 4.44
N TYR A 500 -6.85 36.51 4.16
CA TYR A 500 -7.90 36.16 5.12
C TYR A 500 -7.51 35.01 6.05
N TYR A 501 -6.58 34.14 5.64
CA TYR A 501 -6.27 32.89 6.35
C TYR A 501 -4.79 32.74 6.74
N ARG A 502 -3.92 33.69 6.35
CA ARG A 502 -2.47 33.67 6.63
C ARG A 502 -2.08 33.63 8.11
N ASP A 503 -2.98 34.02 9.02
CA ASP A 503 -2.69 34.09 10.46
C ASP A 503 -2.92 32.73 11.17
N PHE A 504 -3.38 31.70 10.44
CA PHE A 504 -3.46 30.35 10.98
C PHE A 504 -2.07 29.78 11.21
N THR A 505 -1.85 29.20 12.39
CA THR A 505 -0.61 28.49 12.71
C THR A 505 -0.65 27.09 12.11
N LEU A 506 0.53 26.54 11.78
CA LEU A 506 0.67 25.14 11.38
C LEU A 506 0.04 24.17 12.39
N ASN A 507 0.17 24.45 13.69
CA ASN A 507 -0.41 23.60 14.72
C ASN A 507 -1.94 23.64 14.71
N SER A 508 -2.56 24.82 14.58
CA SER A 508 -4.03 24.93 14.47
C SER A 508 -4.56 24.23 13.22
N LEU A 509 -3.87 24.36 12.07
CA LEU A 509 -4.24 23.67 10.82
C LEU A 509 -4.13 22.16 10.97
N ARG A 510 -3.05 21.66 11.57
CA ARG A 510 -2.83 20.24 11.82
C ARG A 510 -3.89 19.64 12.75
N GLU A 511 -4.24 20.32 13.84
CA GLU A 511 -5.32 19.89 14.74
C GLU A 511 -6.66 19.87 14.00
N ALA A 512 -7.03 20.95 13.31
CA ALA A 512 -8.29 21.03 12.57
C ALA A 512 -8.40 19.99 11.46
N LEU A 513 -7.32 19.74 10.71
CA LEU A 513 -7.26 18.67 9.70
C LEU A 513 -7.48 17.30 10.31
N ARG A 514 -6.84 17.00 11.44
CA ARG A 514 -7.06 15.74 12.16
C ARG A 514 -8.52 15.57 12.53
N GLU A 515 -9.16 16.62 13.03
CA GLU A 515 -10.57 16.59 13.43
C GLU A 515 -11.50 16.37 12.22
N VAL A 516 -11.20 17.02 11.09
CA VAL A 516 -11.94 16.84 9.84
C VAL A 516 -11.79 15.41 9.31
N ILE A 517 -10.57 14.90 9.17
CA ILE A 517 -10.29 13.53 8.68
C ILE A 517 -10.92 12.49 9.60
N ALA A 518 -10.84 12.66 10.93
CA ALA A 518 -11.46 11.74 11.88
C ALA A 518 -13.01 11.73 11.81
N CYS A 519 -13.62 12.72 11.16
CA CYS A 519 -15.07 12.79 10.96
C CYS A 519 -15.54 12.27 9.59
N PHE A 520 -14.65 11.96 8.65
CA PHE A 520 -15.03 11.51 7.30
C PHE A 520 -15.89 10.24 7.34
N PRO A 521 -17.07 10.20 6.71
CA PRO A 521 -17.95 9.02 6.76
C PRO A 521 -17.60 7.95 5.72
N VAL A 522 -16.68 8.24 4.80
CA VAL A 522 -16.29 7.42 3.64
C VAL A 522 -14.77 7.31 3.59
N TYR A 523 -14.23 6.35 2.84
CA TYR A 523 -12.78 6.18 2.70
C TYR A 523 -12.12 7.41 2.08
N ARG A 524 -12.70 7.96 1.01
CA ARG A 524 -12.26 9.22 0.39
C ARG A 524 -13.32 9.85 -0.52
N THR A 525 -13.03 11.09 -0.94
CA THR A 525 -13.68 11.77 -2.06
C THR A 525 -12.87 11.54 -3.35
N TYR A 526 -13.46 11.93 -4.48
CA TYR A 526 -12.97 11.66 -5.84
C TYR A 526 -13.04 12.91 -6.74
N THR A 527 -12.48 14.02 -6.26
CA THR A 527 -12.12 15.15 -7.12
C THR A 527 -11.03 14.70 -8.11
N VAL A 528 -11.19 15.07 -9.38
CA VAL A 528 -10.29 14.70 -10.50
C VAL A 528 -9.21 15.75 -10.68
N ALA A 529 -7.97 15.35 -10.94
CA ALA A 529 -6.80 16.25 -11.00
C ALA A 529 -6.96 17.40 -12.00
N ALA A 530 -7.56 17.09 -13.16
CA ALA A 530 -7.76 18.03 -14.26
C ALA A 530 -9.03 18.88 -14.13
N SER A 531 -9.78 18.76 -13.02
CA SER A 531 -11.06 19.44 -12.82
C SER A 531 -11.00 20.43 -11.66
N ASP A 532 -11.63 21.58 -11.86
CA ASP A 532 -11.94 22.55 -10.79
C ASP A 532 -13.33 22.31 -10.17
N THR A 533 -13.98 21.19 -10.51
CA THR A 533 -15.31 20.87 -10.01
C THR A 533 -15.28 19.68 -9.06
N VAL A 534 -16.06 19.78 -7.98
CA VAL A 534 -16.27 18.71 -7.02
C VAL A 534 -17.66 18.11 -7.26
N GLY A 535 -17.72 16.79 -7.41
CA GLY A 535 -18.97 16.07 -7.62
C GLY A 535 -19.97 16.30 -6.48
N GLU A 536 -21.26 16.26 -6.80
CA GLU A 536 -22.34 16.56 -5.85
C GLU A 536 -22.28 15.69 -4.58
N ARG A 537 -22.01 14.39 -4.74
CA ARG A 537 -21.84 13.44 -3.64
C ARG A 537 -20.71 13.89 -2.71
N ASP A 538 -19.55 14.23 -3.26
CA ASP A 538 -18.37 14.60 -2.48
C ASP A 538 -18.54 15.97 -1.81
N ARG A 539 -19.19 16.91 -2.51
CA ARG A 539 -19.57 18.20 -1.93
C ARG A 539 -20.42 18.02 -0.67
N GLN A 540 -21.44 17.16 -0.72
CA GLN A 540 -22.28 16.87 0.45
C GLN A 540 -21.48 16.21 1.58
N VAL A 541 -20.61 15.25 1.27
CA VAL A 541 -19.73 14.60 2.25
C VAL A 541 -18.83 15.63 2.94
N ILE A 542 -18.19 16.51 2.17
CA ILE A 542 -17.29 17.54 2.69
C ILE A 542 -18.05 18.53 3.59
N GLU A 543 -19.16 19.08 3.11
CA GLU A 543 -19.96 20.06 3.87
C GLU A 543 -20.49 19.48 5.18
N GLN A 544 -21.01 18.24 5.16
CA GLN A 544 -21.48 17.54 6.36
C GLN A 544 -20.35 17.23 7.34
N THR A 545 -19.21 16.78 6.83
CA THR A 545 -18.04 16.41 7.64
C THR A 545 -17.47 17.63 8.36
N VAL A 546 -17.30 18.75 7.65
CA VAL A 546 -16.83 20.00 8.25
C VAL A 546 -17.82 20.50 9.31
N ALA A 547 -19.13 20.48 9.01
CA ALA A 547 -20.15 20.90 9.97
C ALA A 547 -20.19 20.00 11.23
N ARG A 548 -19.91 18.70 11.09
CA ARG A 548 -19.76 17.77 12.23
C ARG A 548 -18.50 18.09 13.04
N SER A 549 -17.38 18.31 12.36
CA SER A 549 -16.08 18.62 12.98
C SER A 549 -16.13 19.91 13.81
N ARG A 550 -16.76 20.95 13.26
CA ARG A 550 -17.01 22.23 13.96
C ARG A 550 -17.88 22.06 15.19
N ARG A 551 -18.98 21.30 15.10
CA ARG A 551 -19.88 21.04 16.24
C ARG A 551 -19.21 20.29 17.38
N ARG A 552 -18.28 19.39 17.04
CA ARG A 552 -17.55 18.56 18.00
C ARG A 552 -16.47 19.35 18.76
N ASN A 553 -15.94 20.40 18.14
CA ASN A 553 -14.81 21.18 18.66
C ASN A 553 -15.20 22.66 18.86
N PRO A 554 -16.11 22.98 19.80
CA PRO A 554 -16.62 24.35 19.98
C PRO A 554 -15.58 25.35 20.50
N ALA A 555 -14.46 24.88 21.06
CA ALA A 555 -13.37 25.72 21.53
C ALA A 555 -12.38 26.13 20.41
N ALA A 556 -12.46 25.50 19.24
CA ALA A 556 -11.63 25.85 18.09
C ALA A 556 -12.23 27.03 17.32
N GLU A 557 -11.37 27.82 16.68
CA GLU A 557 -11.77 28.96 15.88
C GLU A 557 -12.62 28.49 14.67
N PRO A 558 -13.85 29.00 14.45
CA PRO A 558 -14.74 28.47 13.42
C PRO A 558 -14.25 28.64 11.97
N SER A 559 -13.51 29.72 11.69
CA SER A 559 -13.08 30.08 10.34
C SER A 559 -12.09 29.08 9.75
N ILE A 560 -11.30 28.39 10.57
CA ILE A 560 -10.38 27.34 10.11
C ILE A 560 -11.11 26.18 9.43
N TYR A 561 -12.30 25.83 9.93
CA TYR A 561 -13.13 24.78 9.34
C TYR A 561 -13.78 25.24 8.04
N GLU A 562 -14.17 26.52 7.97
CA GLU A 562 -14.70 27.12 6.74
C GLU A 562 -13.62 27.22 5.66
N PHE A 563 -12.39 27.58 6.05
CA PHE A 563 -11.23 27.55 5.17
C PHE A 563 -10.95 26.14 4.64
N ILE A 564 -10.88 25.11 5.51
CA ILE A 564 -10.68 23.72 5.07
C ILE A 564 -11.81 23.29 4.12
N ARG A 565 -13.07 23.63 4.41
CA ARG A 565 -14.19 23.35 3.50
C ARG A 565 -13.96 23.97 2.13
N ASP A 566 -13.65 25.26 2.08
CA ASP A 566 -13.53 25.98 0.82
C ASP A 566 -12.31 25.50 0.02
N VAL A 567 -11.22 25.12 0.70
CA VAL A 567 -10.08 24.42 0.11
C VAL A 567 -10.51 23.11 -0.55
N LEU A 568 -11.19 22.24 0.21
CA LEU A 568 -11.65 20.92 -0.26
C LEU A 568 -12.70 21.00 -1.37
N LEU A 569 -13.49 22.07 -1.40
CA LEU A 569 -14.50 22.33 -2.43
C LEU A 569 -13.93 23.03 -3.68
N LEU A 570 -12.61 23.22 -3.75
CA LEU A 570 -11.94 23.97 -4.83
C LEU A 570 -12.54 25.37 -5.03
N ARG A 571 -12.97 26.02 -3.94
CA ARG A 571 -13.45 27.40 -3.96
C ARG A 571 -12.25 28.32 -3.85
N TYR A 572 -11.88 28.90 -4.99
CA TYR A 572 -10.73 29.79 -5.09
C TYR A 572 -11.10 31.23 -4.69
N PRO A 573 -10.20 31.96 -4.01
CA PRO A 573 -10.31 33.41 -3.89
C PRO A 573 -10.34 34.09 -5.27
N ASP A 574 -11.04 35.22 -5.40
CA ASP A 574 -11.20 35.95 -6.68
C ASP A 574 -9.86 36.33 -7.35
N HIS A 575 -8.79 36.46 -6.56
CA HIS A 575 -7.45 36.85 -7.01
C HIS A 575 -6.48 35.68 -7.21
N ALA A 576 -6.93 34.43 -7.04
CA ALA A 576 -6.08 33.26 -7.14
C ALA A 576 -5.64 33.01 -8.60
N GLY A 577 -4.34 33.04 -8.83
CA GLY A 577 -3.73 32.69 -10.11
C GLY A 577 -3.65 31.18 -10.31
N GLU A 578 -3.22 30.74 -11.50
CA GLU A 578 -3.13 29.30 -11.82
C GLU A 578 -2.20 28.52 -10.88
N ALA A 579 -1.11 29.15 -10.42
CA ALA A 579 -0.20 28.55 -9.46
C ALA A 579 -0.87 28.29 -8.09
N ASP A 580 -1.69 29.24 -7.61
CA ASP A 580 -2.41 29.09 -6.34
C ASP A 580 -3.48 27.99 -6.45
N ARG A 581 -4.19 27.93 -7.58
CA ARG A 581 -5.18 26.88 -7.86
C ARG A 581 -4.53 25.50 -7.96
N ALA A 582 -3.39 25.40 -8.64
CA ALA A 582 -2.64 24.15 -8.74
C ALA A 582 -2.15 23.67 -7.38
N GLU A 583 -1.66 24.56 -6.51
CA GLU A 583 -1.24 24.21 -5.15
C GLU A 583 -2.43 23.75 -4.29
N GLN A 584 -3.59 24.40 -4.40
CA GLN A 584 -4.82 23.97 -3.75
C GLN A 584 -5.32 22.61 -4.27
N ARG A 585 -5.29 22.37 -5.59
CA ARG A 585 -5.63 21.06 -6.17
C ARG A 585 -4.69 19.98 -5.67
N GLU A 586 -3.39 20.21 -5.68
CA GLU A 586 -2.39 19.27 -5.15
C GLU A 586 -2.68 18.91 -3.69
N PHE A 587 -3.03 19.90 -2.87
CA PHE A 587 -3.46 19.65 -1.50
C PHE A 587 -4.70 18.74 -1.43
N VAL A 588 -5.74 19.02 -2.21
CA VAL A 588 -6.97 18.21 -2.23
C VAL A 588 -6.66 16.78 -2.67
N MET A 589 -5.85 16.59 -3.71
CA MET A 589 -5.50 15.26 -4.20
C MET A 589 -4.74 14.45 -3.15
N ARG A 590 -3.76 15.06 -2.45
CA ARG A 590 -3.05 14.43 -1.33
C ARG A 590 -3.96 14.15 -0.13
N PHE A 591 -4.88 15.04 0.19
CA PHE A 591 -5.88 14.84 1.23
C PHE A 591 -6.68 13.55 0.97
N GLN A 592 -7.09 13.33 -0.28
CA GLN A 592 -7.85 12.14 -0.68
C GLN A 592 -7.04 10.84 -0.58
N GLN A 593 -5.71 10.89 -0.71
CA GLN A 593 -4.83 9.74 -0.54
C GLN A 593 -4.60 9.37 0.94
N LEU A 594 -4.83 10.30 1.87
CA LEU A 594 -4.64 10.07 3.32
C LEU A 594 -5.92 9.56 4.02
N THR A 595 -7.10 10.01 3.61
CA THR A 595 -8.34 9.65 4.33
C THR A 595 -8.63 8.14 4.29
N GLY A 596 -8.30 7.47 3.19
CA GLY A 596 -8.48 6.02 3.02
C GLY A 596 -7.66 5.20 4.05
N PRO A 597 -6.33 5.37 4.10
CA PRO A 597 -5.48 4.79 5.14
C PRO A 597 -5.96 5.02 6.57
N VAL A 598 -6.38 6.25 6.89
CA VAL A 598 -6.90 6.58 8.22
C VAL A 598 -8.19 5.80 8.52
N MET A 599 -9.09 5.69 7.54
CA MET A 599 -10.30 4.87 7.67
C MET A 599 -9.94 3.40 7.89
N ALA A 600 -9.14 2.79 7.02
CA ALA A 600 -8.77 1.38 7.13
C ALA A 600 -8.12 1.05 8.48
N LYS A 601 -7.09 1.82 8.87
CA LYS A 601 -6.36 1.56 10.13
C LYS A 601 -7.17 1.90 11.38
N GLY A 602 -8.01 2.93 11.32
CA GLY A 602 -8.83 3.36 12.46
C GLY A 602 -10.08 2.48 12.65
N LEU A 603 -10.72 2.05 11.57
CA LEU A 603 -11.94 1.24 11.59
C LEU A 603 -11.60 -0.25 11.59
N GLU A 604 -10.98 -0.74 10.53
CA GLU A 604 -10.82 -2.17 10.28
C GLU A 604 -9.74 -2.81 11.16
N ASP A 605 -8.60 -2.13 11.33
CA ASP A 605 -7.45 -2.64 12.08
C ASP A 605 -7.39 -2.07 13.50
N THR A 606 -8.46 -1.44 13.99
CA THR A 606 -8.53 -1.00 15.39
C THR A 606 -9.95 -1.14 15.95
N ALA A 607 -10.94 -0.37 15.45
CA ALA A 607 -12.29 -0.38 16.02
C ALA A 607 -12.97 -1.76 15.96
N PHE A 608 -12.75 -2.54 14.89
CA PHE A 608 -13.27 -3.92 14.76
C PHE A 608 -12.69 -4.92 15.76
N TYR A 609 -11.55 -4.62 16.39
CA TYR A 609 -10.99 -5.45 17.46
C TYR A 609 -11.39 -4.97 18.86
N ILE A 610 -12.04 -3.81 18.95
CA ILE A 610 -12.55 -3.24 20.21
C ILE A 610 -14.07 -3.44 20.33
N TYR A 611 -14.84 -3.20 19.27
CA TYR A 611 -16.30 -3.29 19.32
C TYR A 611 -16.78 -4.72 19.09
N ASN A 612 -16.68 -5.57 20.11
CA ASN A 612 -16.86 -7.01 19.94
C ASN A 612 -18.31 -7.49 20.07
N ARG A 613 -19.32 -6.59 19.94
CA ARG A 613 -20.76 -6.90 20.16
C ARG A 613 -21.17 -8.20 19.48
N LEU A 614 -20.96 -8.30 18.17
CA LEU A 614 -21.12 -9.52 17.36
C LEU A 614 -20.06 -9.49 16.25
N ILE A 615 -18.98 -10.27 16.41
CA ILE A 615 -17.75 -10.08 15.60
C ILE A 615 -17.88 -10.57 14.16
N SER A 616 -18.96 -11.28 13.80
CA SER A 616 -19.26 -11.61 12.40
C SER A 616 -19.66 -10.38 11.57
N LEU A 617 -20.01 -9.26 12.22
CA LEU A 617 -20.27 -7.97 11.56
C LEU A 617 -19.00 -7.10 11.45
N ASN A 618 -17.92 -7.49 12.14
CA ASN A 618 -16.64 -6.80 12.14
C ASN A 618 -15.78 -7.32 10.99
N GLU A 619 -16.17 -6.96 9.78
CA GLU A 619 -15.59 -7.45 8.53
C GLU A 619 -15.24 -6.29 7.61
N VAL A 620 -14.30 -6.46 6.68
CA VAL A 620 -13.90 -5.44 5.71
C VAL A 620 -15.14 -4.90 4.96
N GLY A 621 -15.35 -3.59 4.98
CA GLY A 621 -16.57 -2.93 4.47
C GLY A 621 -17.82 -3.02 5.36
N GLY A 622 -17.72 -3.64 6.54
CA GLY A 622 -18.80 -3.79 7.50
C GLY A 622 -19.06 -2.53 8.33
N GLU A 623 -20.31 -2.38 8.78
CA GLU A 623 -20.71 -1.31 9.70
C GLU A 623 -21.36 -1.87 10.98
N PRO A 624 -20.56 -2.32 11.98
CA PRO A 624 -21.03 -2.97 13.21
C PRO A 624 -22.05 -2.19 14.05
N ARG A 625 -22.23 -0.88 13.80
CA ARG A 625 -23.34 -0.09 14.36
C ARG A 625 -24.71 -0.67 13.99
N HIS A 626 -24.82 -1.29 12.82
CA HIS A 626 -26.03 -1.94 12.35
C HIS A 626 -26.01 -3.42 12.70
N PHE A 627 -27.07 -3.92 13.35
CA PHE A 627 -27.17 -5.32 13.77
C PHE A 627 -27.96 -6.13 12.72
N GLY A 628 -27.27 -6.51 11.63
CA GLY A 628 -27.89 -7.26 10.52
C GLY A 628 -28.72 -6.40 9.56
N GLY A 629 -29.50 -7.06 8.71
CA GLY A 629 -30.28 -6.43 7.64
C GLY A 629 -31.49 -7.25 7.22
N SER A 630 -32.49 -6.59 6.62
CA SER A 630 -33.71 -7.27 6.17
C SER A 630 -33.53 -7.89 4.78
N VAL A 631 -34.26 -8.97 4.50
CA VAL A 631 -34.34 -9.61 3.17
C VAL A 631 -34.78 -8.59 2.10
N ALA A 632 -35.68 -7.67 2.42
CA ALA A 632 -36.11 -6.61 1.51
C ALA A 632 -34.98 -5.62 1.16
N ALA A 633 -34.10 -5.29 2.11
CA ALA A 633 -32.92 -4.47 1.85
C ALA A 633 -31.92 -5.20 0.95
N PHE A 634 -31.70 -6.50 1.19
CA PHE A 634 -30.85 -7.34 0.35
C PHE A 634 -31.35 -7.41 -1.11
N HIS A 635 -32.66 -7.65 -1.32
CA HIS A 635 -33.22 -7.65 -2.67
C HIS A 635 -33.09 -6.31 -3.37
N ARG A 636 -33.29 -5.20 -2.65
CA ARG A 636 -33.09 -3.85 -3.22
C ARG A 636 -31.67 -3.66 -3.73
N GLN A 637 -30.66 -4.03 -2.93
CA GLN A 637 -29.25 -3.94 -3.31
C GLN A 637 -28.92 -4.85 -4.51
N ASN A 638 -29.52 -6.03 -4.61
CA ASN A 638 -29.36 -6.89 -5.78
C ASN A 638 -29.99 -6.27 -7.04
N SER A 639 -31.14 -5.61 -6.93
CA SER A 639 -31.74 -4.88 -8.04
C SER A 639 -30.89 -3.68 -8.48
N GLU A 640 -30.31 -2.93 -7.54
CA GLU A 640 -29.38 -1.84 -7.82
C GLU A 640 -28.12 -2.36 -8.53
N ARG A 641 -27.53 -3.46 -8.06
CA ARG A 641 -26.38 -4.08 -8.71
C ARG A 641 -26.69 -4.58 -10.12
N LEU A 642 -27.83 -5.23 -10.34
CA LEU A 642 -28.24 -5.68 -11.68
C LEU A 642 -28.41 -4.51 -12.66
N ARG A 643 -28.90 -3.36 -12.18
CA ARG A 643 -29.12 -2.18 -13.01
C ARG A 643 -27.81 -1.44 -13.33
N ASP A 644 -26.97 -1.25 -12.33
CA ASP A 644 -25.85 -0.30 -12.42
C ASP A 644 -24.49 -1.02 -12.63
N TRP A 645 -24.31 -2.21 -12.05
CA TRP A 645 -23.04 -2.95 -12.03
C TRP A 645 -23.23 -4.49 -12.16
N PRO A 646 -23.87 -4.98 -13.24
CA PRO A 646 -24.29 -6.39 -13.37
C PRO A 646 -23.13 -7.39 -13.44
N HIS A 647 -21.91 -6.92 -13.62
CA HIS A 647 -20.69 -7.72 -13.81
C HIS A 647 -19.64 -7.46 -12.71
N ALA A 648 -20.03 -6.76 -11.64
CA ALA A 648 -19.22 -6.65 -10.43
C ALA A 648 -19.04 -8.05 -9.80
N MET A 649 -17.92 -8.26 -9.11
CA MET A 649 -17.69 -9.51 -8.40
C MET A 649 -18.60 -9.61 -7.18
N LEU A 650 -19.09 -10.81 -6.90
CA LEU A 650 -19.76 -11.15 -5.64
C LEU A 650 -18.78 -12.02 -4.85
N CYS A 651 -18.45 -11.62 -3.62
CA CYS A 651 -17.54 -12.41 -2.78
C CYS A 651 -18.16 -12.73 -1.42
N SER A 652 -17.69 -13.82 -0.84
CA SER A 652 -18.01 -14.25 0.53
C SER A 652 -16.75 -14.39 1.36
N SER A 653 -15.60 -14.81 0.83
CA SER A 653 -14.31 -14.75 1.52
C SER A 653 -13.21 -14.22 0.60
N THR A 654 -12.25 -13.51 1.18
CA THR A 654 -11.05 -13.02 0.48
C THR A 654 -9.80 -13.32 1.31
N HIS A 655 -8.63 -12.96 0.80
CA HIS A 655 -7.39 -13.04 1.57
C HIS A 655 -7.29 -11.96 2.67
N ASP A 656 -8.11 -10.90 2.61
CA ASP A 656 -8.12 -9.81 3.61
C ASP A 656 -9.31 -9.83 4.56
N THR A 657 -10.34 -10.65 4.29
CA THR A 657 -11.44 -10.81 5.23
C THR A 657 -10.90 -11.21 6.60
N LYS A 658 -11.35 -10.53 7.64
CA LYS A 658 -10.95 -10.77 9.03
C LYS A 658 -11.31 -12.19 9.46
N ARG A 659 -12.37 -12.78 8.89
CA ARG A 659 -12.84 -14.17 9.11
C ARG A 659 -13.33 -14.76 7.79
N SER A 660 -13.34 -16.09 7.64
CA SER A 660 -14.00 -16.72 6.48
C SER A 660 -15.53 -16.73 6.62
N GLU A 661 -16.23 -16.97 5.51
CA GLU A 661 -17.69 -17.04 5.46
C GLU A 661 -18.32 -18.03 6.44
N ASP A 662 -17.75 -19.23 6.57
CA ASP A 662 -18.26 -20.25 7.50
C ASP A 662 -18.10 -19.84 8.97
N VAL A 663 -16.99 -19.16 9.29
CA VAL A 663 -16.74 -18.65 10.64
C VAL A 663 -17.77 -17.59 10.99
N ARG A 664 -18.07 -16.66 10.06
CA ARG A 664 -19.12 -15.66 10.25
C ARG A 664 -20.50 -16.28 10.36
N ALA A 665 -20.83 -17.25 9.51
CA ALA A 665 -22.12 -17.96 9.53
C ALA A 665 -22.37 -18.63 10.89
N ARG A 666 -21.37 -19.30 11.47
CA ARG A 666 -21.47 -19.90 12.82
C ARG A 666 -21.66 -18.87 13.92
N ILE A 667 -20.98 -17.73 13.84
CA ILE A 667 -21.11 -16.65 14.84
C ILE A 667 -22.47 -15.97 14.72
N ASN A 668 -23.03 -15.80 13.51
CA ASN A 668 -24.35 -15.21 13.29
C ASN A 668 -25.46 -15.94 14.07
N LEU A 669 -25.35 -17.26 14.26
CA LEU A 669 -26.28 -18.06 15.05
C LEU A 669 -26.47 -17.53 16.49
N LEU A 670 -25.45 -16.88 17.07
CA LEU A 670 -25.55 -16.30 18.41
C LEU A 670 -26.69 -15.28 18.51
N SER A 671 -27.02 -14.59 17.42
CA SER A 671 -28.14 -13.65 17.37
C SER A 671 -29.50 -14.34 17.56
N GLU A 672 -29.64 -15.61 17.16
CA GLU A 672 -30.87 -16.39 17.32
C GLU A 672 -31.02 -16.98 18.74
N VAL A 673 -29.91 -17.16 19.47
CA VAL A 673 -29.88 -17.79 20.80
C VAL A 673 -29.21 -16.92 21.88
N PRO A 674 -29.65 -15.66 22.08
CA PRO A 674 -28.98 -14.70 22.95
C PRO A 674 -28.90 -15.14 24.43
N GLU A 675 -29.91 -15.84 24.95
CA GLU A 675 -29.91 -16.26 26.36
C GLU A 675 -28.98 -17.46 26.62
N GLN A 676 -28.88 -18.38 25.65
CA GLN A 676 -27.89 -19.45 25.69
C GLN A 676 -26.49 -18.87 25.62
N TRP A 677 -26.27 -17.85 24.79
CA TRP A 677 -25.01 -17.12 24.72
C TRP A 677 -24.64 -16.45 26.05
N ARG A 678 -25.58 -15.71 26.67
CA ARG A 678 -25.41 -15.11 28.01
C ARG A 678 -25.00 -16.15 29.07
N THR A 679 -25.67 -17.30 29.05
CA THR A 679 -25.39 -18.41 29.97
C THR A 679 -23.99 -18.99 29.74
N LEU A 680 -23.62 -19.22 28.49
CA LEU A 680 -22.31 -19.74 28.11
C LEU A 680 -21.18 -18.78 28.52
N LEU A 681 -21.33 -17.48 28.24
CA LEU A 681 -20.38 -16.44 28.66
C LEU A 681 -20.10 -16.48 30.16
N THR A 682 -21.16 -16.52 30.97
CA THR A 682 -21.05 -16.55 32.43
C THR A 682 -20.31 -17.80 32.89
N ARG A 683 -20.59 -18.95 32.26
CA ARG A 683 -19.91 -20.22 32.55
C ARG A 683 -18.43 -20.17 32.18
N LEU A 684 -18.09 -19.75 30.96
CA LEU A 684 -16.70 -19.67 30.48
C LEU A 684 -15.87 -18.68 31.32
N ALA A 685 -16.42 -17.49 31.58
CA ALA A 685 -15.80 -16.49 32.45
C ALA A 685 -15.47 -17.03 33.85
N ARG A 686 -16.36 -17.85 34.43
CA ARG A 686 -16.14 -18.48 35.74
C ARG A 686 -15.06 -19.55 35.68
N LEU A 687 -15.04 -20.37 34.62
CA LEU A 687 -14.01 -21.41 34.43
C LEU A 687 -12.62 -20.79 34.26
N ASN A 688 -12.53 -19.70 33.50
CA ASN A 688 -11.26 -19.04 33.17
C ASN A 688 -10.80 -18.06 34.25
N GLN A 689 -11.61 -17.74 35.26
CA GLN A 689 -11.25 -16.79 36.32
C GLN A 689 -9.91 -17.09 37.00
N ARG A 690 -9.58 -18.38 37.19
CA ARG A 690 -8.32 -18.81 37.82
C ARG A 690 -7.10 -18.73 36.89
N LYS A 691 -7.31 -18.57 35.58
CA LYS A 691 -6.25 -18.45 34.57
C LYS A 691 -5.82 -17.00 34.36
N LYS A 692 -6.64 -16.03 34.75
CA LYS A 692 -6.35 -14.60 34.59
C LYS A 692 -5.31 -14.12 35.60
N THR A 693 -4.42 -13.26 35.13
CA THR A 693 -3.39 -12.58 35.93
C THR A 693 -3.75 -11.10 36.09
N GLU A 694 -3.33 -10.47 37.19
CA GLU A 694 -3.47 -9.03 37.37
C GLU A 694 -2.18 -8.33 36.92
N ILE A 695 -2.30 -7.41 35.97
CA ILE A 695 -1.21 -6.66 35.35
C ILE A 695 -1.61 -5.19 35.40
N GLU A 696 -0.85 -4.37 36.14
CA GLU A 696 -1.11 -2.92 36.26
C GLU A 696 -2.56 -2.58 36.70
N GLY A 697 -3.15 -3.42 37.56
CA GLY A 697 -4.53 -3.25 38.04
C GLY A 697 -5.62 -3.73 37.07
N VAL A 698 -5.24 -4.31 35.93
CA VAL A 698 -6.17 -4.91 34.95
C VAL A 698 -6.05 -6.43 35.00
N ARG A 699 -7.20 -7.12 35.03
CA ARG A 699 -7.24 -8.59 34.94
C ARG A 699 -7.11 -9.02 33.48
N ALA A 700 -5.96 -9.55 33.09
CA ALA A 700 -5.63 -9.96 31.73
C ALA A 700 -6.01 -11.44 31.46
N PRO A 701 -6.54 -11.76 30.26
CA PRO A 701 -7.12 -10.81 29.29
C PRO A 701 -8.35 -10.12 29.86
N ASP A 702 -8.64 -8.88 29.49
CA ASP A 702 -9.82 -8.16 29.99
C ASP A 702 -11.14 -8.81 29.53
N ARG A 703 -12.29 -8.30 30.01
CA ARG A 703 -13.59 -8.86 29.63
C ARG A 703 -13.90 -8.72 28.15
N ASN A 704 -13.41 -7.69 27.48
CA ASN A 704 -13.68 -7.46 26.07
C ASN A 704 -12.85 -8.41 25.18
N ASP A 705 -11.60 -8.67 25.57
CA ASP A 705 -10.73 -9.64 24.93
C ASP A 705 -11.24 -11.08 25.17
N GLU A 706 -11.75 -11.40 26.36
CA GLU A 706 -12.45 -12.68 26.62
C GLU A 706 -13.67 -12.86 25.70
N TYR A 707 -14.48 -11.80 25.53
CA TYR A 707 -15.68 -11.84 24.70
C TYR A 707 -15.35 -12.08 23.21
N LEU A 708 -14.25 -11.49 22.72
CA LEU A 708 -13.70 -11.76 21.40
C LEU A 708 -13.23 -13.22 21.27
N LEU A 709 -12.41 -13.69 22.22
CA LEU A 709 -11.89 -15.06 22.23
C LEU A 709 -13.02 -16.09 22.15
N TYR A 710 -14.06 -15.95 22.98
CA TYR A 710 -15.17 -16.91 23.03
C TYR A 710 -15.95 -16.99 21.72
N GLN A 711 -16.21 -15.86 21.06
CA GLN A 711 -16.83 -15.86 19.73
C GLN A 711 -15.91 -16.46 18.66
N THR A 712 -14.61 -16.14 18.70
CA THR A 712 -13.63 -16.68 17.75
C THR A 712 -13.52 -18.20 17.86
N VAL A 713 -13.44 -18.74 19.08
CA VAL A 713 -13.40 -20.20 19.28
C VAL A 713 -14.70 -20.83 18.79
N LEU A 714 -15.86 -20.26 19.12
CA LEU A 714 -17.15 -20.78 18.64
C LEU A 714 -17.26 -20.79 17.11
N GLY A 715 -16.75 -19.76 16.45
CA GLY A 715 -16.75 -19.67 14.98
C GLY A 715 -15.77 -20.63 14.30
N THR A 716 -14.66 -21.00 14.96
CA THR A 716 -13.54 -21.71 14.32
C THR A 716 -13.31 -23.14 14.80
N LEU A 717 -13.89 -23.54 15.94
CA LEU A 717 -13.69 -24.87 16.50
C LEU A 717 -14.18 -25.93 15.49
N PRO A 718 -13.33 -26.91 15.11
CA PRO A 718 -13.76 -28.01 14.26
C PRO A 718 -14.92 -28.79 14.88
N LEU A 719 -15.83 -29.31 14.03
CA LEU A 719 -16.98 -30.09 14.52
C LEU A 719 -16.53 -31.36 15.24
N ASP A 720 -15.52 -32.03 14.68
CA ASP A 720 -14.79 -33.10 15.36
C ASP A 720 -13.80 -32.45 16.31
N THR A 721 -14.03 -32.59 17.62
CA THR A 721 -13.18 -31.95 18.63
C THR A 721 -11.73 -32.43 18.46
N PRO A 722 -10.77 -31.52 18.21
CA PRO A 722 -9.40 -31.93 17.98
C PRO A 722 -8.78 -32.48 19.27
N HIS A 723 -7.88 -33.45 19.11
CA HIS A 723 -7.16 -34.11 20.21
C HIS A 723 -5.68 -34.27 19.85
N GLY A 724 -4.81 -34.35 20.87
CA GLY A 724 -3.36 -34.48 20.68
C GLY A 724 -2.79 -33.34 19.84
N ALA A 725 -1.93 -33.67 18.87
CA ALA A 725 -1.24 -32.68 18.03
C ALA A 725 -2.20 -31.73 17.27
N ALA A 726 -3.38 -32.21 16.85
CA ALA A 726 -4.36 -31.37 16.17
C ALA A 726 -4.97 -30.30 17.11
N LEU A 727 -5.09 -30.61 18.41
CA LEU A 727 -5.51 -29.63 19.41
C LEU A 727 -4.40 -28.60 19.64
N ASP A 728 -3.15 -29.05 19.72
CA ASP A 728 -2.01 -28.16 19.92
C ASP A 728 -1.85 -27.17 18.75
N GLU A 729 -2.02 -27.64 17.51
CA GLU A 729 -2.03 -26.79 16.31
C GLU A 729 -3.17 -25.77 16.34
N TYR A 730 -4.39 -26.21 16.69
CA TYR A 730 -5.54 -25.30 16.82
C TYR A 730 -5.31 -24.25 17.91
N VAL A 731 -4.79 -24.65 19.07
CA VAL A 731 -4.44 -23.73 20.16
C VAL A 731 -3.40 -22.71 19.70
N ALA A 732 -2.35 -23.15 19.01
CA ALA A 732 -1.32 -22.25 18.47
C ALA A 732 -1.92 -21.23 17.48
N ARG A 733 -2.87 -21.65 16.63
CA ARG A 733 -3.59 -20.73 15.72
C ARG A 733 -4.43 -19.71 16.48
N ILE A 734 -5.13 -20.11 17.55
CA ILE A 734 -5.92 -19.20 18.39
C ILE A 734 -5.01 -18.22 19.14
N GLN A 735 -3.89 -18.68 19.69
CA GLN A 735 -2.91 -17.83 20.37
C GLN A 735 -2.32 -16.79 19.40
N ALA A 736 -1.91 -17.21 18.20
CA ALA A 736 -1.42 -16.32 17.17
C ALA A 736 -2.48 -15.27 16.76
N TYR A 737 -3.73 -15.70 16.58
CA TYR A 737 -4.85 -14.80 16.29
C TYR A 737 -5.09 -13.79 17.43
N MET A 738 -5.14 -14.26 18.68
CA MET A 738 -5.40 -13.37 19.82
C MET A 738 -4.25 -12.38 20.04
N ALA A 739 -3.00 -12.81 19.87
CA ALA A 739 -1.84 -11.93 19.92
C ALA A 739 -1.92 -10.82 18.86
N LYS A 740 -2.37 -11.15 17.63
CA LYS A 740 -2.68 -10.14 16.60
C LYS A 740 -3.82 -9.22 17.06
N ALA A 741 -4.95 -9.80 17.47
CA ALA A 741 -6.16 -9.05 17.80
C ALA A 741 -5.95 -8.00 18.91
N ILE A 742 -5.28 -8.35 20.00
CA ILE A 742 -5.03 -7.41 21.11
C ILE A 742 -4.04 -6.30 20.72
N ARG A 743 -3.11 -6.57 19.80
CA ARG A 743 -2.18 -5.56 19.24
C ARG A 743 -2.88 -4.65 18.25
N GLU A 744 -3.81 -5.17 17.45
CA GLU A 744 -4.67 -4.35 16.58
C GLU A 744 -5.62 -3.47 17.40
N ALA A 745 -6.18 -3.99 18.49
CA ALA A 745 -7.04 -3.22 19.39
C ALA A 745 -6.33 -2.01 20.03
N LYS A 746 -5.00 -2.07 20.24
CA LYS A 746 -4.18 -0.97 20.79
C LYS A 746 -4.67 -0.46 22.16
N VAL A 747 -5.34 -1.31 22.94
CA VAL A 747 -5.87 -0.97 24.27
C VAL A 747 -4.83 -1.25 25.37
N HIS A 748 -4.29 -2.47 25.40
CA HIS A 748 -3.35 -2.93 26.45
C HIS A 748 -1.94 -3.18 25.92
N THR A 749 -1.81 -3.39 24.61
CA THR A 749 -0.56 -3.64 23.89
C THR A 749 -0.70 -3.15 22.45
N SER A 750 0.40 -2.94 21.75
CA SER A 750 0.42 -2.57 20.32
C SER A 750 1.59 -3.23 19.60
N TRP A 751 1.65 -3.11 18.27
CA TRP A 751 2.82 -3.53 17.50
C TRP A 751 4.08 -2.72 17.83
N LEU A 752 3.93 -1.42 18.13
CA LEU A 752 5.04 -0.50 18.43
C LEU A 752 5.58 -0.67 19.85
N ASN A 753 4.66 -0.73 20.82
CA ASN A 753 4.97 -0.90 22.24
C ASN A 753 4.22 -2.14 22.77
N GLN A 754 4.96 -3.24 22.90
CA GLN A 754 4.41 -4.53 23.31
C GLN A 754 4.40 -4.64 24.84
N ASN A 755 3.22 -4.91 25.41
CA ASN A 755 3.11 -5.32 26.81
C ASN A 755 3.28 -6.84 26.90
N THR A 756 4.51 -7.31 27.10
CA THR A 756 4.83 -8.74 27.12
C THR A 756 4.04 -9.50 28.18
N GLN A 757 3.85 -8.92 29.37
CA GLN A 757 3.08 -9.56 30.43
C GLN A 757 1.61 -9.78 30.03
N TYR A 758 0.99 -8.77 29.39
CA TYR A 758 -0.40 -8.88 28.94
C TYR A 758 -0.54 -9.91 27.80
N ASN A 759 0.44 -9.94 26.89
CA ASN A 759 0.50 -10.93 25.81
C ASN A 759 0.58 -12.36 26.38
N GLU A 760 1.49 -12.59 27.34
CA GLU A 760 1.68 -13.90 27.98
C GLU A 760 0.46 -14.33 28.80
N ALA A 761 -0.22 -13.41 29.47
CA ALA A 761 -1.44 -13.72 30.22
C ALA A 761 -2.65 -14.01 29.33
N THR A 762 -2.67 -13.47 28.10
CA THR A 762 -3.73 -13.71 27.12
C THR A 762 -3.53 -15.02 26.35
N ALA A 763 -2.28 -15.39 26.09
CA ALA A 763 -1.90 -16.65 25.47
C ALA A 763 -2.23 -17.85 26.38
#